data_AF-A0A1J4WH88-F1
#
_entry.id   AF-A0A1J4WH88-F1
#
_cell.length_a   1.000
_cell.length_b   1.000
_cell.length_c   1.000
_cell.angle_alpha   90.00
_cell.angle_beta   90.00
_cell.angle_gamma   90.00
#
_symmetry.space_group_name_H-M   'P 1'
#
loop_
_entity.id
_entity.type
_entity.pdbx_description
1 polymer ?
#
loop_
_entity_poly.entity_id
_entity_poly.type
_entity_poly.pdbx_seq_one_letter_code
_entity_poly.pdbx_strand_id
1 'polypeptide(L)'
;MLDYISMPEELPDKLPPQSIEAEQSLLGCLMLDKNAITKVADYLLPKDFYRATHQEIYQVCQELFEKGEPIDLLSVSTKLKEKNLLEEAGGNSYLTELINSVPTAAHVSHYAKIVQRKRVLRDLIDASHEIGVLGHNETEDTDILLDKAEKRIFSIAQRSLTQNFLLVKSTLEEAFERIDRLSKHQKGLRGVSTGFADLDNILAGLQSSDLIILASRPSLGKSALALNIASSIAVNEKIPVGIFSLEMSKDQVVDRLISAYSGVDLWRLRTGRLSGDGDENDFSRIQQAMGILSEAPIYIDDAAISNVLQMRAMARRLQADKGLGLIVVDYLQLIDPRSPDEPIVRQVTEISRSLKSLARELNVPVLALSQLSRAVEMRSPQKPRLADLRESGCLTGDTLITRADTGERIQIKDLVGQTDIPVHSLDENWKIKEMKISKVFPSGKKMVYELQTRSGHKIKASANHPFWKVSGWTRLEELKIGDRIATPASLHLSAPENQLSDDEIILLAHLLGDGCILPRQPYHYTSADKENINTVAKTAKKLFSIKPRIIRQKNWWHVYLPSPYPLARGKYHPITNWYKKLGIQRVHSWKKQIPEAVFQCNEEKIALFLKHLWATDGHIGLKPTRNNTQVNIYYASASLKMVEDVKHLLLRLGIRSKISEVKKEGYRSWYHLSVYGKKYQLNFLTKIGCFGKRGQIIPKLVKKLEAIKSNTNLDAWPKETWQLIIDPIRQEREISWREFSAGIKTKYCGTTLLEHGIGIDQLNRIATFLHSPEIKNVTQSDILWDEIASIKPLGIEEVYDATVPGTHNFVANGIIVENSLEQDADVVLFIYREDRYRPESARKNIADIIIAKHRNGPVGSVELYFDEGRVSFRNLEKGYAEE
;
A
#
# COMPACT_ATOMS: atom_id res chain seq x y z
N MET A 1 7.38 -27.73 -49.05
CA MET A 1 8.84 -27.76 -48.84
C MET A 1 9.20 -26.53 -48.04
N LEU A 2 9.28 -26.69 -46.72
CA LEU A 2 9.89 -25.70 -45.84
C LEU A 2 11.11 -26.41 -45.28
N ASP A 3 12.28 -25.88 -45.63
CA ASP A 3 13.57 -26.41 -45.26
C ASP A 3 13.70 -26.47 -43.74
N TYR A 4 13.74 -27.68 -43.20
CA TYR A 4 14.22 -27.90 -41.85
C TYR A 4 15.66 -27.40 -41.79
N ILE A 5 15.90 -26.33 -41.05
CA ILE A 5 17.23 -25.95 -40.60
C ILE A 5 17.80 -27.19 -39.93
N SER A 6 18.81 -27.80 -40.55
CA SER A 6 19.55 -28.91 -39.96
C SER A 6 20.08 -28.42 -38.61
N MET A 7 19.55 -28.97 -37.52
CA MET A 7 20.20 -28.83 -36.21
C MET A 7 21.66 -29.27 -36.38
N PRO A 8 22.64 -28.45 -35.98
CA PRO A 8 24.02 -28.90 -36.01
C PRO A 8 24.15 -30.21 -35.21
N GLU A 9 24.97 -31.11 -35.74
CA GLU A 9 25.37 -32.38 -35.15
C GLU A 9 25.56 -32.26 -33.63
N GLU A 10 25.06 -33.26 -32.89
CA GLU A 10 25.18 -33.50 -31.45
C GLU A 10 25.96 -32.44 -30.66
N LEU A 11 25.31 -31.81 -29.67
CA LEU A 11 26.00 -31.05 -28.62
C LEU A 11 27.21 -31.89 -28.18
N PRO A 12 28.44 -31.46 -28.48
CA PRO A 12 29.60 -32.29 -28.22
C PRO A 12 29.65 -32.55 -26.72
N ASP A 13 30.03 -33.76 -26.33
CA ASP A 13 30.16 -34.25 -24.95
C ASP A 13 31.27 -33.47 -24.22
N LYS A 14 31.02 -32.17 -24.05
CA LYS A 14 31.95 -31.15 -23.56
C LYS A 14 31.57 -30.87 -22.12
N LEU A 15 32.57 -30.96 -21.27
CA LEU A 15 32.49 -30.51 -19.89
C LEU A 15 31.90 -29.08 -19.83
N PRO A 16 31.08 -28.76 -18.80
CA PRO A 16 30.54 -27.43 -18.63
C PRO A 16 31.66 -26.37 -18.66
N PRO A 17 31.41 -25.15 -19.19
CA PRO A 17 32.41 -24.09 -19.28
C PRO A 17 33.11 -23.84 -17.95
N GLN A 18 34.43 -24.08 -17.95
CA GLN A 18 35.31 -23.95 -16.81
C GLN A 18 36.69 -23.41 -17.24
N SER A 19 37.48 -22.95 -16.26
CA SER A 19 38.92 -22.72 -16.41
C SER A 19 39.56 -22.93 -15.06
N ILE A 20 40.04 -24.15 -14.84
CA ILE A 20 40.61 -24.56 -13.56
C ILE A 20 41.88 -23.76 -13.27
N GLU A 21 42.68 -23.49 -14.29
CA GLU A 21 43.92 -22.73 -14.18
C GLU A 21 43.67 -21.30 -13.67
N ALA A 22 42.59 -20.67 -14.14
CA ALA A 22 42.19 -19.34 -13.70
C ALA A 22 41.65 -19.36 -12.25
N GLU A 23 40.90 -20.40 -11.88
CA GLU A 23 40.45 -20.59 -10.49
C GLU A 23 41.64 -20.78 -9.54
N GLN A 24 42.60 -21.63 -9.92
CA GLN A 24 43.80 -21.89 -9.12
C GLN A 24 44.64 -20.62 -8.97
N SER A 25 44.89 -19.92 -10.08
CA SER A 25 45.63 -18.65 -10.08
C SER A 25 44.93 -17.59 -9.25
N LEU A 26 43.59 -17.52 -9.29
CA LEU A 26 42.83 -16.58 -8.48
C LEU A 26 42.96 -16.86 -6.99
N LEU A 27 42.74 -18.11 -6.55
CA LEU A 27 42.87 -18.49 -5.14
C LEU A 27 44.30 -18.28 -4.63
N GLY A 28 45.29 -18.60 -5.44
CA GLY A 28 46.69 -18.31 -5.12
C GLY A 28 46.96 -16.80 -4.97
N CYS A 29 46.42 -15.96 -5.86
CA CYS A 29 46.54 -14.50 -5.74
C CYS A 29 45.97 -13.97 -4.42
N LEU A 30 44.83 -14.51 -3.98
CA LEU A 30 44.17 -14.12 -2.72
C LEU A 30 45.02 -14.44 -1.48
N MET A 31 45.78 -15.53 -1.52
CA MET A 31 46.69 -15.95 -0.44
C MET A 31 48.07 -15.27 -0.49
N LEU A 32 48.40 -14.59 -1.59
CA LEU A 32 49.68 -13.89 -1.81
C LEU A 32 49.61 -12.38 -1.55
N ASP A 33 48.53 -11.72 -1.98
CA ASP A 33 48.33 -10.28 -1.82
C ASP A 33 47.11 -9.99 -0.92
N LYS A 34 47.38 -9.38 0.24
CA LYS A 34 46.37 -8.98 1.23
C LYS A 34 45.25 -8.10 0.65
N ASN A 35 45.52 -7.34 -0.41
CA ASN A 35 44.55 -6.45 -1.03
C ASN A 35 43.78 -7.10 -2.19
N ALA A 36 44.16 -8.30 -2.61
CA ALA A 36 43.57 -8.96 -3.79
C ALA A 36 42.07 -9.22 -3.61
N ILE A 37 41.64 -9.62 -2.41
CA ILE A 37 40.24 -9.92 -2.10
C ILE A 37 39.33 -8.69 -2.25
N THR A 38 39.81 -7.50 -1.87
CA THR A 38 39.03 -6.24 -1.99
C THR A 38 38.68 -5.89 -3.43
N LYS A 39 39.44 -6.41 -4.41
CA LYS A 39 39.21 -6.15 -5.83
C LYS A 39 38.18 -7.07 -6.46
N VAL A 40 37.77 -8.15 -5.78
CA VAL A 40 36.95 -9.22 -6.37
C VAL A 40 35.74 -9.62 -5.51
N ALA A 41 35.79 -9.40 -4.19
CA ALA A 41 34.75 -9.82 -3.25
C ALA A 41 33.36 -9.24 -3.58
N ASP A 42 33.31 -8.03 -4.17
CA ASP A 42 32.06 -7.33 -4.47
C ASP A 42 31.19 -8.00 -5.55
N TYR A 43 31.79 -8.81 -6.42
CA TYR A 43 31.10 -9.36 -7.58
C TYR A 43 31.36 -10.85 -7.84
N LEU A 44 32.22 -11.49 -7.06
CA LEU A 44 32.54 -12.91 -7.19
C LEU A 44 32.08 -13.67 -5.96
N LEU A 45 31.29 -14.72 -6.18
CA LEU A 45 30.70 -15.60 -5.17
C LEU A 45 31.33 -16.99 -5.19
N PRO A 46 31.27 -17.77 -4.10
CA PRO A 46 31.80 -19.14 -4.05
C PRO A 46 31.27 -20.02 -5.19
N LYS A 47 29.97 -19.95 -5.49
CA LYS A 47 29.31 -20.71 -6.57
C LYS A 47 29.81 -20.38 -7.99
N ASP A 48 30.61 -19.33 -8.15
CA ASP A 48 31.19 -18.94 -9.43
C ASP A 48 32.35 -19.84 -9.82
N PHE A 49 32.99 -20.50 -8.84
CA PHE A 49 33.99 -21.53 -9.07
C PHE A 49 33.32 -22.84 -9.48
N TYR A 50 33.91 -23.55 -10.44
CA TYR A 50 33.40 -24.82 -10.93
C TYR A 50 33.71 -25.96 -9.95
N ARG A 51 34.95 -26.02 -9.41
CA ARG A 51 35.33 -27.08 -8.46
C ARG A 51 34.81 -26.78 -7.07
N ALA A 52 34.11 -27.75 -6.46
CA ALA A 52 33.62 -27.65 -5.08
C ALA A 52 34.71 -27.25 -4.08
N THR A 53 35.89 -27.87 -4.18
CA THR A 53 37.04 -27.54 -3.34
C THR A 53 37.47 -26.06 -3.46
N HIS A 54 37.40 -25.48 -4.65
CA HIS A 54 37.69 -24.06 -4.86
C HIS A 54 36.60 -23.15 -4.28
N GLN A 55 35.34 -23.58 -4.33
CA GLN A 55 34.22 -22.85 -3.70
C GLN A 55 34.47 -22.74 -2.18
N GLU A 56 34.87 -23.84 -1.55
CA GLU A 56 35.14 -23.91 -0.11
C GLU A 56 36.35 -23.06 0.30
N ILE A 57 37.44 -23.13 -0.48
CA ILE A 57 38.63 -22.29 -0.24
C ILE A 57 38.27 -20.81 -0.38
N TYR A 58 37.52 -20.42 -1.42
CA TYR A 58 37.09 -19.03 -1.59
C TYR A 58 36.12 -18.56 -0.50
N GLN A 59 35.19 -19.42 -0.07
CA GLN A 59 34.29 -19.14 1.05
C GLN A 59 35.06 -18.85 2.34
N VAL A 60 36.12 -19.63 2.61
CA VAL A 60 37.02 -19.38 3.74
C VAL A 60 37.75 -18.04 3.59
N CYS A 61 38.26 -17.71 2.40
CA CYS A 61 38.87 -16.41 2.12
C CYS A 61 37.90 -15.25 2.38
N GLN A 62 36.63 -15.38 2.00
CA GLN A 62 35.60 -14.37 2.28
C GLN A 62 35.33 -14.22 3.77
N GLU A 63 35.21 -15.32 4.52
CA GLU A 63 34.98 -15.27 5.97
C GLU A 63 36.12 -14.63 6.75
N LEU A 64 37.37 -14.90 6.34
CA LEU A 64 38.54 -14.23 6.91
C LEU A 64 38.50 -12.73 6.61
N PHE A 65 38.15 -12.35 5.38
CA PHE A 65 38.00 -10.94 4.99
C PHE A 65 36.92 -10.22 5.79
N GLU A 66 35.74 -10.83 5.98
CA GLU A 66 34.64 -10.26 6.76
C GLU A 66 35.00 -10.03 8.23
N LYS A 67 35.90 -10.85 8.78
CA LYS A 67 36.43 -10.71 10.14
C LYS A 67 37.63 -9.77 10.25
N GLY A 68 38.10 -9.22 9.12
CA GLY A 68 39.30 -8.40 9.06
C GLY A 68 40.60 -9.18 9.34
N GLU A 69 40.57 -10.50 9.17
CA GLU A 69 41.72 -11.39 9.33
C GLU A 69 42.51 -11.48 8.01
N PRO A 70 43.85 -11.63 8.05
CA PRO A 70 44.66 -11.76 6.85
C PRO A 70 44.35 -13.06 6.10
N ILE A 71 44.33 -12.98 4.76
CA ILE A 71 44.17 -14.15 3.89
C ILE A 71 45.58 -14.58 3.45
N ASP A 72 46.13 -15.57 4.13
CA ASP A 72 47.39 -16.21 3.80
C ASP A 72 47.29 -17.74 3.96
N LEU A 73 48.31 -18.47 3.51
CA LEU A 73 48.35 -19.93 3.57
C LEU A 73 48.06 -20.49 4.97
N LEU A 74 48.61 -19.85 6.01
CA LEU A 74 48.45 -20.30 7.39
C LEU A 74 47.02 -20.08 7.90
N SER A 75 46.46 -18.90 7.62
CA SER A 75 45.12 -18.50 8.06
C SER A 75 44.05 -19.32 7.35
N VAL A 76 44.19 -19.51 6.03
CA VAL A 76 43.27 -20.34 5.23
C VAL A 76 43.34 -21.81 5.65
N SER A 77 44.54 -22.38 5.80
CA SER A 77 44.69 -23.79 6.24
C SER A 77 44.15 -24.04 7.64
N THR A 78 44.39 -23.12 8.59
CA THR A 78 43.85 -23.21 9.95
C THR A 78 42.33 -23.18 9.94
N LYS A 79 41.73 -22.25 9.17
CA LYS A 79 40.28 -22.12 9.08
C LYS A 79 39.62 -23.33 8.41
N LEU A 80 40.22 -23.87 7.35
CA LEU A 80 39.76 -25.11 6.72
C LEU A 80 39.86 -26.30 7.68
N LYS A 81 40.90 -26.37 8.52
CA LYS A 81 41.07 -27.41 9.53
C LYS A 81 40.02 -27.33 10.64
N GLU A 82 39.73 -26.12 11.14
CA GLU A 82 38.65 -25.90 12.12
C GLU A 82 37.28 -26.37 11.62
N LYS A 83 37.04 -26.26 10.31
CA LYS A 83 35.80 -26.70 9.66
C LYS A 83 35.81 -28.17 9.23
N ASN A 84 36.90 -28.90 9.47
CA ASN A 84 37.13 -30.27 8.97
C ASN A 84 37.11 -30.41 7.43
N LEU A 85 37.40 -29.33 6.70
CA LEU A 85 37.41 -29.30 5.23
C LEU A 85 38.83 -29.35 4.63
N LEU A 86 39.89 -29.30 5.45
CA LEU A 86 41.27 -29.21 4.96
C LEU A 86 41.69 -30.42 4.10
N GLU A 87 41.34 -31.63 4.52
CA GLU A 87 41.66 -32.85 3.76
C GLU A 87 40.85 -32.93 2.46
N GLU A 88 39.58 -32.52 2.49
CA GLU A 88 38.71 -32.45 1.30
C GLU A 88 39.19 -31.40 0.29
N ALA A 89 39.77 -30.30 0.78
CA ALA A 89 40.40 -29.27 -0.03
C ALA A 89 41.80 -29.66 -0.58
N GLY A 90 42.28 -30.90 -0.34
CA GLY A 90 43.58 -31.39 -0.85
C GLY A 90 44.79 -31.13 0.06
N GLY A 91 44.53 -30.70 1.30
CA GLY A 91 45.55 -30.48 2.32
C GLY A 91 46.46 -29.28 2.06
N ASN A 92 47.44 -29.09 2.96
CA ASN A 92 48.40 -27.99 2.86
C ASN A 92 49.25 -28.05 1.58
N SER A 93 49.48 -29.24 1.04
CA SER A 93 50.17 -29.44 -0.24
C SER A 93 49.45 -28.76 -1.39
N TYR A 94 48.12 -28.88 -1.45
CA TYR A 94 47.34 -28.28 -2.53
C TYR A 94 47.29 -26.76 -2.42
N LEU A 95 47.08 -26.21 -1.23
CA LEU A 95 47.10 -24.75 -1.03
C LEU A 95 48.47 -24.14 -1.40
N THR A 96 49.56 -24.86 -1.15
CA THR A 96 50.91 -24.46 -1.58
C THR A 96 51.05 -24.49 -3.10
N GLU A 97 50.47 -25.49 -3.75
CA GLU A 97 50.42 -25.58 -5.22
C GLU A 97 49.63 -24.42 -5.84
N LEU A 98 48.50 -24.03 -5.25
CA LEU A 98 47.71 -22.87 -5.70
C LEU A 98 48.55 -21.59 -5.70
N ILE A 99 49.32 -21.36 -4.64
CA ILE A 99 50.22 -20.20 -4.52
C ILE A 99 51.31 -20.24 -5.60
N ASN A 100 51.94 -21.40 -5.81
CA ASN A 100 52.99 -21.56 -6.81
C ASN A 100 52.49 -21.48 -8.26
N SER A 101 51.19 -21.67 -8.49
CA SER A 101 50.57 -21.57 -9.80
C SER A 101 50.40 -20.13 -10.30
N VAL A 102 50.56 -19.12 -9.42
CA VAL A 102 50.30 -17.70 -9.71
C VAL A 102 51.47 -17.06 -10.47
N PRO A 103 51.28 -16.61 -11.72
CA PRO A 103 52.33 -15.88 -12.44
C PRO A 103 52.56 -14.47 -11.87
N THR A 104 51.49 -13.78 -11.48
CA THR A 104 51.55 -12.49 -10.77
C THR A 104 50.23 -12.17 -10.05
N ALA A 105 50.33 -11.75 -8.79
CA ALA A 105 49.16 -11.34 -7.98
C ALA A 105 48.44 -10.09 -8.54
N ALA A 106 49.14 -9.29 -9.35
CA ALA A 106 48.57 -8.08 -9.97
C ALA A 106 47.42 -8.38 -10.94
N HIS A 107 47.32 -9.59 -11.46
CA HIS A 107 46.28 -10.00 -12.42
C HIS A 107 45.05 -10.64 -11.78
N VAL A 108 44.88 -10.54 -10.45
CA VAL A 108 43.72 -11.07 -9.72
C VAL A 108 42.37 -10.72 -10.38
N SER A 109 42.15 -9.47 -10.77
CA SER A 109 40.90 -9.04 -11.41
C SER A 109 40.69 -9.66 -12.80
N HIS A 110 41.77 -9.98 -13.51
CA HIS A 110 41.69 -10.66 -14.80
C HIS A 110 41.26 -12.12 -14.62
N TYR A 111 41.89 -12.85 -13.69
CA TYR A 111 41.50 -14.23 -13.37
C TYR A 111 40.07 -14.32 -12.85
N ALA A 112 39.67 -13.41 -11.95
CA ALA A 112 38.30 -13.31 -11.46
C ALA A 112 37.28 -13.07 -12.58
N LYS A 113 37.59 -12.20 -13.56
CA LYS A 113 36.73 -12.01 -14.75
C LYS A 113 36.62 -13.27 -15.60
N ILE A 114 37.67 -14.08 -15.71
CA ILE A 114 37.61 -15.37 -16.43
C ILE A 114 36.66 -16.32 -15.69
N VAL A 115 36.82 -16.50 -14.37
CA VAL A 115 35.95 -17.36 -13.55
C VAL A 115 34.49 -16.90 -13.65
N GLN A 116 34.23 -15.61 -13.51
CA GLN A 116 32.90 -15.02 -13.65
C GLN A 116 32.29 -15.26 -15.05
N ARG A 117 33.08 -15.05 -16.13
CA ARG A 117 32.62 -15.35 -17.50
C ARG A 117 32.24 -16.81 -17.67
N LYS A 118 33.02 -17.74 -17.11
CA LYS A 118 32.70 -19.18 -17.14
C LYS A 118 31.42 -19.47 -16.35
N ARG A 119 31.18 -18.82 -15.20
CA ARG A 119 29.91 -18.93 -14.48
C ARG A 119 28.72 -18.44 -15.31
N VAL A 120 28.84 -17.30 -15.97
CA VAL A 120 27.78 -16.76 -16.84
C VAL A 120 27.43 -17.75 -17.96
N LEU A 121 28.43 -18.40 -18.55
CA LEU A 121 28.20 -19.44 -19.56
C LEU A 121 27.49 -20.68 -18.97
N ARG A 122 27.81 -21.08 -17.73
CA ARG A 122 27.09 -22.16 -17.04
C ARG A 122 25.65 -21.78 -16.70
N ASP A 123 25.43 -20.57 -16.17
CA ASP A 123 24.10 -20.03 -15.89
C ASP A 123 23.24 -20.00 -17.17
N LEU A 124 23.84 -19.72 -18.33
CA LEU A 124 23.16 -19.74 -19.62
C LEU A 124 22.76 -21.16 -20.06
N ILE A 125 23.63 -22.15 -19.83
CA ILE A 125 23.33 -23.56 -20.10
C ILE A 125 22.20 -24.05 -19.18
N ASP A 126 22.27 -23.73 -17.88
CA ASP A 126 21.22 -24.07 -16.91
C ASP A 126 19.87 -23.45 -17.30
N ALA A 127 19.88 -22.16 -17.66
CA ALA A 127 18.70 -21.46 -18.15
C ALA A 127 18.15 -22.07 -19.44
N SER A 128 19.01 -22.48 -20.37
CA SER A 128 18.58 -23.16 -21.59
C SER A 128 17.90 -24.50 -21.28
N HIS A 129 18.40 -25.25 -20.31
CA HIS A 129 17.79 -26.52 -19.91
C HIS A 129 16.42 -26.30 -19.23
N GLU A 130 16.34 -25.34 -18.30
CA GLU A 130 15.08 -24.97 -17.65
C GLU A 130 14.04 -24.47 -18.66
N ILE A 131 14.44 -23.63 -19.62
CA ILE A 131 13.56 -23.15 -20.69
C ILE A 131 13.11 -24.32 -21.60
N GLY A 132 14.01 -25.27 -21.88
CA GLY A 132 13.65 -26.50 -22.58
C GLY A 132 12.58 -27.31 -21.83
N VAL A 133 12.72 -27.45 -20.51
CA VAL A 133 11.71 -28.11 -19.66
C VAL A 133 10.39 -27.33 -19.64
N LEU A 134 10.44 -25.99 -19.53
CA LEU A 134 9.26 -25.12 -19.61
C LEU A 134 8.52 -25.28 -20.95
N GLY A 135 9.25 -25.44 -22.06
CA GLY A 135 8.69 -25.65 -23.39
C GLY A 135 7.90 -26.96 -23.55
N HIS A 136 8.08 -27.93 -22.64
CA HIS A 136 7.28 -29.15 -22.59
C HIS A 136 6.05 -29.05 -21.67
N ASN A 137 5.85 -27.94 -20.97
CA ASN A 137 4.71 -27.75 -20.08
C ASN A 137 3.50 -27.19 -20.84
N GLU A 138 2.66 -28.06 -21.40
CA GLU A 138 1.46 -27.67 -22.15
C GLU A 138 0.29 -27.19 -21.27
N THR A 139 0.40 -27.29 -19.94
CA THR A 139 -0.70 -26.97 -19.01
C THR A 139 -0.72 -25.51 -18.54
N GLU A 140 0.40 -24.81 -18.70
CA GLU A 140 0.56 -23.43 -18.26
C GLU A 140 0.42 -22.46 -19.44
N ASP A 141 -0.12 -21.28 -19.19
CA ASP A 141 -0.35 -20.27 -20.22
C ASP A 141 0.96 -19.87 -20.92
N THR A 142 0.93 -19.76 -22.25
CA THR A 142 2.12 -19.50 -23.06
C THR A 142 2.77 -18.16 -22.76
N ASP A 143 2.00 -17.12 -22.41
CA ASP A 143 2.55 -15.82 -22.04
C ASP A 143 3.28 -15.89 -20.70
N ILE A 144 2.78 -16.70 -19.76
CA ILE A 144 3.45 -16.97 -18.48
C ILE A 144 4.76 -17.74 -18.70
N LEU A 145 4.76 -18.75 -19.58
CA LEU A 145 5.98 -19.51 -19.92
C LEU A 145 7.03 -18.62 -20.59
N LEU A 146 6.61 -17.74 -21.51
CA LEU A 146 7.49 -16.77 -22.15
C LEU A 146 8.06 -15.76 -21.16
N ASP A 147 7.26 -15.23 -20.23
CA ASP A 147 7.74 -14.33 -19.18
C ASP A 147 8.71 -15.04 -18.21
N LYS A 148 8.47 -16.31 -17.85
CA LYS A 148 9.42 -17.10 -17.05
C LYS A 148 10.75 -17.29 -17.79
N ALA A 149 10.70 -17.60 -19.09
CA ALA A 149 11.89 -17.73 -19.91
C ALA A 149 12.65 -16.40 -20.04
N GLU A 150 11.94 -15.29 -20.28
CA GLU A 150 12.52 -13.95 -20.38
C GLU A 150 13.16 -13.53 -19.05
N LYS A 151 12.46 -13.70 -17.92
CA LYS A 151 12.99 -13.44 -16.57
C LYS A 151 14.25 -14.26 -16.30
N ARG A 152 14.27 -15.54 -16.70
CA ARG A 152 15.42 -16.41 -16.46
C ARG A 152 16.64 -15.93 -17.22
N ILE A 153 16.51 -15.65 -18.53
CA ILE A 153 17.59 -15.08 -19.35
C ILE A 153 18.02 -13.71 -18.82
N PHE A 154 17.08 -12.85 -18.46
CA PHE A 154 17.37 -11.50 -17.98
C PHE A 154 18.10 -11.48 -16.64
N SER A 155 17.81 -12.42 -15.73
CA SER A 155 18.50 -12.54 -14.44
C SER A 155 20.02 -12.76 -14.59
N ILE A 156 20.45 -13.39 -15.70
CA ILE A 156 21.86 -13.61 -16.05
C ILE A 156 22.50 -12.29 -16.49
N ALA A 157 21.80 -11.48 -17.28
CA ALA A 157 22.26 -10.17 -17.72
C ALA A 157 22.36 -9.17 -16.56
N GLN A 158 21.41 -9.21 -15.61
CA GLN A 158 21.35 -8.26 -14.50
C GLN A 158 22.48 -8.45 -13.47
N ARG A 159 22.98 -9.68 -13.27
CA ARG A 159 24.16 -9.93 -12.41
C ARG A 159 25.43 -9.23 -12.89
N SER A 160 25.48 -8.78 -14.15
CA SER A 160 26.61 -7.99 -14.68
C SER A 160 26.55 -6.49 -14.34
N LEU A 161 25.42 -6.01 -13.80
CA LEU A 161 25.19 -4.62 -13.41
C LEU A 161 25.05 -4.53 -11.88
N THR A 162 26.17 -4.45 -11.17
CA THR A 162 26.18 -4.12 -9.74
C THR A 162 25.80 -2.64 -9.53
N GLN A 163 24.70 -2.39 -8.84
CA GLN A 163 24.38 -1.05 -8.33
C GLN A 163 25.24 -0.76 -7.10
N ASN A 164 26.25 0.10 -7.26
CA ASN A 164 27.09 0.59 -6.18
C ASN A 164 26.62 1.97 -5.72
N PHE A 165 26.79 2.28 -4.43
CA PHE A 165 26.68 3.66 -3.95
C PHE A 165 27.77 4.51 -4.63
N LEU A 166 27.36 5.51 -5.40
CA LEU A 166 28.28 6.47 -6.02
C LEU A 166 28.61 7.59 -5.02
N LEU A 167 29.88 7.88 -4.85
CA LEU A 167 30.34 9.00 -4.05
C LEU A 167 29.93 10.30 -4.75
N VAL A 168 29.19 11.20 -4.10
CA VAL A 168 28.64 12.42 -4.74
C VAL A 168 29.71 13.19 -5.53
N LYS A 169 30.95 13.24 -5.00
CA LYS A 169 32.11 13.88 -5.65
C LYS A 169 32.30 13.44 -7.10
N SER A 170 32.12 12.15 -7.43
CA SER A 170 32.29 11.65 -8.80
C SER A 170 31.19 12.11 -9.76
N THR A 171 30.05 12.60 -9.26
CA THR A 171 28.92 13.09 -10.07
C THR A 171 28.84 14.61 -10.15
N LEU A 172 29.62 15.34 -9.33
CA LEU A 172 29.58 16.80 -9.29
C LEU A 172 30.22 17.44 -10.52
N GLU A 173 31.27 16.83 -11.09
CA GLU A 173 31.88 17.32 -12.35
C GLU A 173 30.88 17.23 -13.50
N GLU A 174 30.20 16.09 -13.67
CA GLU A 174 29.12 15.93 -14.65
C GLU A 174 27.94 16.87 -14.40
N ALA A 175 27.60 17.14 -13.13
CA ALA A 175 26.57 18.12 -12.79
C ALA A 175 26.99 19.54 -13.19
N PHE A 176 28.25 19.92 -12.94
CA PHE A 176 28.78 21.23 -13.30
C PHE A 176 28.85 21.41 -14.82
N GLU A 177 29.33 20.42 -15.57
CA GLU A 177 29.31 20.47 -17.04
C GLU A 177 27.90 20.65 -17.61
N ARG A 178 26.90 19.97 -17.03
CA ARG A 178 25.50 20.13 -17.45
C ARG A 178 24.99 21.55 -17.19
N ILE A 179 25.31 22.15 -16.04
CA ILE A 179 24.93 23.53 -15.71
C ILE A 179 25.64 24.53 -16.64
N ASP A 180 26.92 24.32 -16.92
CA ASP A 180 27.70 25.18 -17.82
C ASP A 180 27.17 25.16 -19.27
N ARG A 181 26.77 23.98 -19.77
CA ARG A 181 26.12 23.85 -21.09
C ARG A 181 24.81 24.64 -21.18
N LEU A 182 23.99 24.59 -20.13
CA LEU A 182 22.73 25.34 -20.03
C LEU A 182 22.96 26.86 -19.96
N SER A 183 24.01 27.30 -19.24
CA SER A 183 24.36 28.72 -19.13
C SER A 183 24.86 29.32 -20.45
N LYS A 184 25.63 28.54 -21.23
CA LYS A 184 26.21 28.99 -22.51
C LYS A 184 25.20 29.06 -23.66
N HIS A 185 24.11 28.30 -23.61
CA HIS A 185 23.04 28.34 -24.60
C HIS A 185 21.86 29.13 -24.06
N GLN A 186 21.75 30.43 -24.39
CA GLN A 186 20.66 31.32 -23.93
C GLN A 186 19.23 30.83 -24.27
N LYS A 187 19.07 29.77 -25.07
CA LYS A 187 17.79 29.14 -25.44
C LYS A 187 17.75 27.61 -25.22
N GLY A 188 18.73 27.01 -24.54
CA GLY A 188 18.77 25.56 -24.33
C GLY A 188 17.88 25.12 -23.17
N LEU A 189 16.89 24.27 -23.42
CA LEU A 189 16.13 23.58 -22.36
C LEU A 189 16.94 22.42 -21.80
N ARG A 190 16.69 22.07 -20.53
CA ARG A 190 17.32 20.91 -19.88
C ARG A 190 16.67 19.60 -20.34
N GLY A 191 15.35 19.60 -20.49
CA GLY A 191 14.57 18.48 -21.01
C GLY A 191 14.27 18.65 -22.51
N VAL A 192 13.55 17.67 -23.06
CA VAL A 192 13.08 17.67 -24.45
C VAL A 192 11.96 18.72 -24.60
N SER A 193 11.98 19.57 -25.63
CA SER A 193 10.98 20.64 -25.79
C SER A 193 9.61 20.07 -26.07
N THR A 194 8.56 20.63 -25.47
CA THR A 194 7.18 20.26 -25.80
C THR A 194 6.71 20.89 -27.12
N GLY A 195 7.42 21.89 -27.63
CA GLY A 195 7.00 22.72 -28.78
C GLY A 195 6.06 23.87 -28.41
N PHE A 196 5.73 24.00 -27.12
CA PHE A 196 4.88 25.06 -26.59
C PHE A 196 5.69 25.91 -25.62
N ALA A 197 6.11 27.10 -26.06
CA ALA A 197 7.06 27.94 -25.31
C ALA A 197 6.58 28.25 -23.90
N ASP A 198 5.30 28.57 -23.71
CA ASP A 198 4.73 28.85 -22.39
C ASP A 198 4.74 27.62 -21.48
N LEU A 199 4.52 26.42 -22.04
CA LEU A 199 4.57 25.16 -21.28
C LEU A 199 6.01 24.81 -20.91
N ASP A 200 6.95 24.97 -21.85
CA ASP A 200 8.38 24.74 -21.64
C ASP A 200 8.99 25.72 -20.63
N ASN A 201 8.47 26.96 -20.54
CA ASN A 201 8.88 27.91 -19.51
C ASN A 201 8.56 27.42 -18.09
N ILE A 202 7.53 26.59 -17.92
CA ILE A 202 7.15 26.03 -16.61
C ILE A 202 7.84 24.67 -16.39
N LEU A 203 7.89 23.81 -17.41
CA LEU A 203 8.43 22.46 -17.30
C LEU A 203 9.96 22.37 -17.45
N ALA A 204 10.59 23.38 -18.05
CA ALA A 204 11.97 23.34 -18.54
C ALA A 204 12.23 22.19 -19.53
N GLY A 205 11.21 21.84 -20.32
CA GLY A 205 11.15 20.65 -21.17
C GLY A 205 10.83 19.36 -20.40
N LEU A 206 10.48 18.30 -21.12
CA LEU A 206 10.21 16.97 -20.56
C LEU A 206 11.51 16.32 -20.10
N GLN A 207 11.63 16.10 -18.79
CA GLN A 207 12.86 15.57 -18.19
C GLN A 207 12.98 14.05 -18.39
N SER A 208 14.19 13.58 -18.65
CA SER A 208 14.50 12.15 -18.65
C SER A 208 14.13 11.50 -17.32
N SER A 209 13.67 10.24 -17.38
CA SER A 209 13.22 9.45 -16.24
C SER A 209 11.91 9.90 -15.57
N ASP A 210 11.26 10.99 -16.01
CA ASP A 210 9.99 11.44 -15.45
C ASP A 210 8.78 10.72 -16.06
N LEU A 211 7.78 10.46 -15.21
CA LEU A 211 6.43 10.07 -15.61
C LEU A 211 5.55 11.31 -15.58
N ILE A 212 5.06 11.69 -16.76
CA ILE A 212 4.17 12.83 -16.97
C ILE A 212 2.76 12.28 -17.24
N ILE A 213 1.80 12.63 -16.40
CA ILE A 213 0.39 12.29 -16.62
C ILE A 213 -0.33 13.49 -17.25
N LEU A 214 -0.91 13.30 -18.43
CA LEU A 214 -1.80 14.29 -19.06
C LEU A 214 -3.24 13.80 -19.00
N ALA A 215 -4.10 14.51 -18.27
CA ALA A 215 -5.45 14.05 -18.00
C ALA A 215 -6.53 15.07 -18.36
N SER A 216 -7.65 14.59 -18.88
CA SER A 216 -8.81 15.44 -19.17
C SER A 216 -10.09 14.61 -19.28
N ARG A 217 -11.24 15.29 -19.36
CA ARG A 217 -12.50 14.66 -19.76
C ARG A 217 -12.45 14.29 -21.25
N PRO A 218 -13.25 13.30 -21.71
CA PRO A 218 -13.36 12.97 -23.12
C PRO A 218 -13.64 14.21 -23.99
N SER A 219 -13.09 14.22 -25.20
CA SER A 219 -13.29 15.28 -26.21
C SER A 219 -12.68 16.65 -25.90
N LEU A 220 -11.84 16.78 -24.86
CA LEU A 220 -11.12 18.04 -24.57
C LEU A 220 -9.78 18.20 -25.31
N GLY A 221 -9.31 17.16 -26.01
CA GLY A 221 -8.08 17.22 -26.82
C GLY A 221 -6.86 16.50 -26.24
N LYS A 222 -7.04 15.58 -25.28
CA LYS A 222 -5.96 14.79 -24.65
C LYS A 222 -4.95 14.22 -25.66
N SER A 223 -5.44 13.39 -26.59
CA SER A 223 -4.62 12.74 -27.62
C SER A 223 -4.06 13.75 -28.62
N ALA A 224 -4.80 14.82 -28.93
CA ALA A 224 -4.33 15.88 -29.83
C ALA A 224 -3.09 16.58 -29.28
N LEU A 225 -3.13 17.02 -28.01
CA LEU A 225 -1.99 17.66 -27.37
C LEU A 225 -0.78 16.72 -27.31
N ALA A 226 -0.99 15.44 -26.97
CA ALA A 226 0.06 14.43 -26.92
C ALA A 226 0.74 14.23 -28.29
N LEU A 227 -0.06 14.14 -29.36
CA LEU A 227 0.46 14.01 -30.74
C LEU A 227 1.15 15.28 -31.23
N ASN A 228 0.69 16.47 -30.83
CA ASN A 228 1.38 17.72 -31.16
C ASN A 228 2.75 17.81 -30.48
N ILE A 229 2.85 17.41 -29.21
CA ILE A 229 4.13 17.31 -28.49
C ILE A 229 5.05 16.29 -29.19
N ALA A 230 4.56 15.06 -29.38
CA ALA A 230 5.33 13.98 -30.00
C ALA A 230 5.86 14.36 -31.39
N SER A 231 5.01 14.93 -32.23
CA SER A 231 5.39 15.31 -33.59
C SER A 231 6.31 16.53 -33.63
N SER A 232 6.13 17.52 -32.74
CA SER A 232 7.09 18.64 -32.63
C SER A 232 8.48 18.13 -32.29
N ILE A 233 8.60 17.20 -31.34
CA ILE A 233 9.88 16.59 -30.95
C ILE A 233 10.50 15.83 -32.12
N ALA A 234 9.73 14.98 -32.78
CA ALA A 234 10.25 14.16 -33.89
C ALA A 234 10.60 15.00 -35.13
N VAL A 235 9.82 16.02 -35.46
CA VAL A 235 10.05 16.83 -36.67
C VAL A 235 11.15 17.88 -36.44
N ASN A 236 11.06 18.65 -35.35
CA ASN A 236 11.93 19.80 -35.12
C ASN A 236 13.26 19.42 -34.47
N GLU A 237 13.26 18.47 -33.52
CA GLU A 237 14.48 18.03 -32.83
C GLU A 237 15.08 16.75 -33.42
N LYS A 238 14.37 16.08 -34.34
CA LYS A 238 14.77 14.79 -34.93
C LYS A 238 15.06 13.71 -33.87
N ILE A 239 14.38 13.78 -32.73
CA ILE A 239 14.48 12.82 -31.64
C ILE A 239 13.45 11.69 -31.85
N PRO A 240 13.84 10.41 -31.78
CA PRO A 240 12.91 9.28 -31.91
C PRO A 240 11.83 9.25 -30.82
N VAL A 241 10.57 9.08 -31.24
CA VAL A 241 9.39 9.01 -30.36
C VAL A 241 8.63 7.70 -30.59
N GLY A 242 8.37 6.97 -29.50
CA GLY A 242 7.50 5.79 -29.50
C GLY A 242 6.09 6.15 -29.00
N ILE A 243 5.06 5.73 -29.73
CA ILE A 243 3.65 5.98 -29.41
C ILE A 243 2.92 4.64 -29.29
N PHE A 244 2.42 4.33 -28.10
CA PHE A 244 1.50 3.23 -27.84
C PHE A 244 0.07 3.78 -27.86
N SER A 245 -0.66 3.48 -28.92
CA SER A 245 -2.02 3.98 -29.19
C SER A 245 -3.04 2.87 -28.95
N LEU A 246 -3.58 2.80 -27.73
CA LEU A 246 -4.53 1.77 -27.31
C LEU A 246 -5.98 2.12 -27.64
N GLU A 247 -6.30 3.43 -27.74
CA GLU A 247 -7.65 3.90 -28.06
C GLU A 247 -7.88 4.12 -29.57
N MET A 248 -6.84 4.52 -30.29
CA MET A 248 -6.93 4.91 -31.70
C MET A 248 -6.13 3.97 -32.61
N SER A 249 -6.61 3.73 -33.83
CA SER A 249 -5.82 3.01 -34.83
C SER A 249 -4.66 3.86 -35.35
N LYS A 250 -3.63 3.20 -35.89
CA LYS A 250 -2.50 3.85 -36.54
C LYS A 250 -2.94 4.84 -37.63
N ASP A 251 -3.93 4.47 -38.45
CA ASP A 251 -4.46 5.35 -39.50
C ASP A 251 -5.05 6.64 -38.92
N GLN A 252 -5.79 6.55 -37.82
CA GLN A 252 -6.35 7.74 -37.16
C GLN A 252 -5.27 8.63 -36.55
N VAL A 253 -4.19 8.05 -36.04
CA VAL A 253 -3.03 8.81 -35.55
C VAL A 253 -2.35 9.53 -36.73
N VAL A 254 -2.10 8.82 -37.84
CA VAL A 254 -1.47 9.37 -39.04
C VAL A 254 -2.31 10.49 -39.68
N ASP A 255 -3.63 10.29 -39.81
CA ASP A 255 -4.55 11.32 -40.33
C ASP A 255 -4.48 12.62 -39.53
N ARG A 256 -4.39 12.52 -38.20
CA ARG A 256 -4.23 13.69 -37.33
C ARG A 256 -2.89 14.38 -37.51
N LEU A 257 -1.81 13.62 -37.66
CA LEU A 257 -0.49 14.18 -37.97
C LEU A 257 -0.50 14.92 -39.31
N ILE A 258 -1.07 14.32 -40.36
CA ILE A 258 -1.21 14.94 -41.67
C ILE A 258 -2.06 16.21 -41.56
N SER A 259 -3.20 16.17 -40.88
CA SER A 259 -4.06 17.35 -40.67
C SER A 259 -3.33 18.49 -39.96
N ALA A 260 -2.56 18.16 -38.92
CA ALA A 260 -1.81 19.14 -38.14
C ALA A 260 -0.72 19.84 -38.98
N TYR A 261 0.03 19.11 -39.81
CA TYR A 261 1.13 19.65 -40.61
C TYR A 261 0.71 20.23 -41.96
N SER A 262 -0.30 19.67 -42.62
CA SER A 262 -0.84 20.22 -43.87
C SER A 262 -1.70 21.45 -43.61
N GLY A 263 -2.28 21.56 -42.43
CA GLY A 263 -3.28 22.55 -42.07
C GLY A 263 -4.62 22.34 -42.79
N VAL A 264 -4.87 21.16 -43.34
CA VAL A 264 -6.14 20.75 -43.94
C VAL A 264 -7.06 20.22 -42.84
N ASP A 265 -8.34 20.54 -42.93
CA ASP A 265 -9.37 20.06 -42.02
C ASP A 265 -9.43 18.52 -41.98
N LEU A 266 -9.49 17.95 -40.77
CA LEU A 266 -9.45 16.49 -40.56
C LEU A 266 -10.68 15.80 -41.15
N TRP A 267 -11.85 16.44 -41.13
CA TRP A 267 -13.05 15.87 -41.72
C TRP A 267 -12.98 15.85 -43.25
N ARG A 268 -12.39 16.88 -43.86
CA ARG A 268 -12.11 16.89 -45.31
C ARG A 268 -11.16 15.76 -45.71
N LEU A 269 -10.09 15.55 -44.94
CA LEU A 269 -9.17 14.41 -45.13
C LEU A 269 -9.92 13.07 -45.09
N ARG A 270 -10.74 12.85 -44.05
CA ARG A 270 -11.51 11.61 -43.90
C ARG A 270 -12.60 11.39 -44.95
N THR A 271 -13.18 12.47 -45.48
CA THR A 271 -14.26 12.38 -46.48
C THR A 271 -13.77 12.44 -47.93
N GLY A 272 -12.48 12.70 -48.16
CA GLY A 272 -11.90 12.87 -49.49
C GLY A 272 -12.37 14.13 -50.22
N ARG A 273 -13.05 15.06 -49.53
CA ARG A 273 -13.55 16.32 -50.10
C ARG A 273 -12.46 17.40 -50.09
N LEU A 274 -11.39 17.12 -50.82
CA LEU A 274 -10.20 17.97 -50.93
C LEU A 274 -10.34 18.95 -52.10
N SER A 275 -9.87 20.18 -51.90
CA SER A 275 -9.81 21.19 -52.96
C SER A 275 -8.63 20.95 -53.90
N GLY A 276 -8.89 20.98 -55.21
CA GLY A 276 -7.89 20.71 -56.26
C GLY A 276 -7.43 21.93 -57.05
N ASP A 277 -8.10 23.08 -56.91
CA ASP A 277 -7.91 24.26 -57.77
C ASP A 277 -7.48 25.50 -56.97
N GLY A 278 -6.49 26.26 -57.49
CA GLY A 278 -6.02 27.54 -56.93
C GLY A 278 -4.79 27.45 -55.98
N ASP A 279 -4.42 28.59 -55.36
CA ASP A 279 -3.29 28.70 -54.42
C ASP A 279 -3.50 27.93 -53.10
N GLU A 280 -4.73 27.52 -52.79
CA GLU A 280 -5.09 26.70 -51.61
C GLU A 280 -5.29 25.21 -51.96
N ASN A 281 -4.41 24.63 -52.77
CA ASN A 281 -4.52 23.21 -53.16
C ASN A 281 -4.26 22.27 -51.96
N ASP A 282 -5.30 21.58 -51.48
CA ASP A 282 -5.21 20.66 -50.33
C ASP A 282 -4.25 19.49 -50.61
N PHE A 283 -4.22 18.94 -51.84
CA PHE A 283 -3.32 17.85 -52.20
C PHE A 283 -1.84 18.27 -52.10
N SER A 284 -1.51 19.49 -52.54
CA SER A 284 -0.14 20.01 -52.45
C SER A 284 0.31 20.14 -50.99
N ARG A 285 -0.57 20.67 -50.12
CA ARG A 285 -0.31 20.81 -48.68
C ARG A 285 -0.16 19.46 -47.97
N ILE A 286 -0.99 18.48 -48.35
CA ILE A 286 -0.88 17.11 -47.84
C ILE A 286 0.44 16.48 -48.28
N GLN A 287 0.82 16.63 -49.56
CA GLN A 287 2.08 16.09 -50.07
C GLN A 287 3.29 16.68 -49.36
N GLN A 288 3.28 17.99 -49.08
CA GLN A 288 4.32 18.65 -48.28
C GLN A 288 4.38 18.08 -46.85
N ALA A 289 3.22 17.92 -46.20
CA ALA A 289 3.15 17.33 -44.85
C ALA A 289 3.65 15.88 -44.83
N MET A 290 3.31 15.07 -45.84
CA MET A 290 3.82 13.70 -45.98
C MET A 290 5.34 13.68 -46.14
N GLY A 291 5.92 14.62 -46.90
CA GLY A 291 7.37 14.77 -47.00
C GLY A 291 8.03 15.00 -45.63
N ILE A 292 7.53 15.97 -44.87
CA ILE A 292 8.03 16.29 -43.52
C ILE A 292 7.90 15.09 -42.58
N LEU A 293 6.73 14.44 -42.56
CA LEU A 293 6.44 13.32 -41.66
C LEU A 293 7.21 12.06 -42.03
N SER A 294 7.54 11.85 -43.31
CA SER A 294 8.31 10.68 -43.76
C SER A 294 9.74 10.65 -43.21
N GLU A 295 10.30 11.81 -42.90
CA GLU A 295 11.63 11.96 -42.31
C GLU A 295 11.60 12.05 -40.77
N ALA A 296 10.42 12.05 -40.15
CA ALA A 296 10.27 12.18 -38.71
C ALA A 296 10.37 10.80 -38.06
N PRO A 297 11.23 10.59 -37.03
CA PRO A 297 11.40 9.31 -36.37
C PRO A 297 10.24 9.02 -35.38
N ILE A 298 9.02 8.87 -35.89
CA ILE A 298 7.81 8.53 -35.13
C ILE A 298 7.49 7.04 -35.33
N TYR A 299 7.41 6.30 -34.24
CA TYR A 299 7.11 4.87 -34.23
C TYR A 299 5.80 4.63 -33.50
N ILE A 300 4.82 3.99 -34.16
CA ILE A 300 3.47 3.79 -33.62
C ILE A 300 3.21 2.29 -33.48
N ASP A 301 2.71 1.90 -32.31
CA ASP A 301 2.11 0.61 -32.02
C ASP A 301 0.63 0.83 -31.65
N ASP A 302 -0.29 0.17 -32.37
CA ASP A 302 -1.74 0.27 -32.17
C ASP A 302 -2.38 -1.09 -31.81
N ALA A 303 -1.59 -1.98 -31.19
CA ALA A 303 -2.08 -3.26 -30.71
C ALA A 303 -3.24 -3.07 -29.70
N ALA A 304 -4.38 -3.72 -29.95
CA ALA A 304 -5.61 -3.55 -29.18
C ALA A 304 -5.52 -4.03 -27.73
N ILE A 305 -4.55 -4.90 -27.41
CA ILE A 305 -4.28 -5.44 -26.08
C ILE A 305 -2.79 -5.32 -25.86
N SER A 306 -2.37 -4.49 -24.90
CA SER A 306 -0.95 -4.28 -24.59
C SER A 306 -0.77 -4.13 -23.08
N ASN A 307 0.11 -4.94 -22.51
CA ASN A 307 0.53 -4.83 -21.12
C ASN A 307 1.88 -4.08 -21.01
N VAL A 308 2.22 -3.58 -19.82
CA VAL A 308 3.45 -2.78 -19.63
C VAL A 308 4.73 -3.56 -19.94
N LEU A 309 4.69 -4.90 -19.86
CA LEU A 309 5.85 -5.74 -20.17
C LEU A 309 6.15 -5.75 -21.67
N GLN A 310 5.13 -5.92 -22.51
CA GLN A 310 5.24 -5.85 -23.96
C GLN A 310 5.72 -4.46 -24.41
N MET A 311 5.10 -3.39 -23.88
CA MET A 311 5.54 -2.02 -24.14
C MET A 311 7.01 -1.81 -23.78
N ARG A 312 7.45 -2.36 -22.65
CA ARG A 312 8.85 -2.31 -22.21
C ARG A 312 9.78 -3.02 -23.19
N ALA A 313 9.43 -4.22 -23.64
CA ALA A 313 10.23 -4.97 -24.61
C ALA A 313 10.36 -4.22 -25.94
N MET A 314 9.28 -3.63 -26.44
CA MET A 314 9.28 -2.84 -27.67
C MET A 314 10.08 -1.55 -27.52
N ALA A 315 9.90 -0.82 -26.41
CA ALA A 315 10.64 0.41 -26.14
C ALA A 315 12.15 0.16 -25.99
N ARG A 316 12.55 -0.95 -25.35
CA ARG A 316 13.96 -1.38 -25.27
C ARG A 316 14.56 -1.64 -26.64
N ARG A 317 13.85 -2.39 -27.50
CA ARG A 317 14.30 -2.68 -28.86
C ARG A 317 14.46 -1.40 -29.66
N LEU A 318 13.47 -0.51 -29.61
CA LEU A 318 13.52 0.78 -30.28
C LEU A 318 14.69 1.65 -29.78
N GLN A 319 14.92 1.71 -28.47
CA GLN A 319 16.04 2.45 -27.90
C GLN A 319 17.40 1.89 -28.35
N ALA A 320 17.56 0.57 -28.41
CA ALA A 320 18.80 -0.07 -28.86
C ALA A 320 19.07 0.15 -30.35
N ASP A 321 18.03 0.09 -31.19
CA ASP A 321 18.16 0.14 -32.65
C ASP A 321 18.27 1.57 -33.20
N LYS A 322 17.53 2.51 -32.61
CA LYS A 322 17.31 3.87 -33.16
C LYS A 322 17.58 4.98 -32.15
N GLY A 323 17.75 4.65 -30.87
CA GLY A 323 17.60 5.62 -29.79
C GLY A 323 16.13 5.88 -29.46
N LEU A 324 15.87 6.52 -28.33
CA LEU A 324 14.52 6.87 -27.88
C LEU A 324 14.59 8.09 -26.97
N GLY A 325 13.75 9.09 -27.21
CA GLY A 325 13.71 10.32 -26.41
C GLY A 325 12.35 10.68 -25.82
N LEU A 326 11.27 10.03 -26.25
CA LEU A 326 9.95 10.13 -25.61
C LEU A 326 9.14 8.85 -25.84
N ILE A 327 8.39 8.44 -24.83
CA ILE A 327 7.33 7.43 -24.96
C ILE A 327 5.99 8.11 -24.67
N VAL A 328 5.02 7.92 -25.56
CA VAL A 328 3.62 8.34 -25.37
C VAL A 328 2.73 7.11 -25.23
N VAL A 329 1.82 7.13 -24.26
CA VAL A 329 0.86 6.05 -24.01
C VAL A 329 -0.56 6.62 -23.97
N ASP A 330 -1.41 6.24 -24.92
CA ASP A 330 -2.81 6.68 -24.99
C ASP A 330 -3.78 5.48 -24.87
N TYR A 331 -4.35 5.18 -23.70
CA TYR A 331 -4.20 5.83 -22.39
C TYR A 331 -4.16 4.80 -21.25
N LEU A 332 -3.72 5.24 -20.07
CA LEU A 332 -3.39 4.40 -18.92
C LEU A 332 -4.43 3.32 -18.59
N GLN A 333 -5.72 3.69 -18.58
CA GLN A 333 -6.79 2.77 -18.18
C GLN A 333 -7.13 1.69 -19.21
N LEU A 334 -6.53 1.70 -20.40
CA LEU A 334 -6.65 0.63 -21.41
C LEU A 334 -5.46 -0.34 -21.39
N ILE A 335 -4.45 -0.11 -20.55
CA ILE A 335 -3.34 -1.05 -20.40
C ILE A 335 -3.84 -2.27 -19.65
N ASP A 336 -3.53 -3.45 -20.17
CA ASP A 336 -3.88 -4.69 -19.51
C ASP A 336 -3.06 -4.87 -18.23
N PRO A 337 -3.71 -4.99 -17.05
CA PRO A 337 -3.04 -5.22 -15.79
C PRO A 337 -2.47 -6.65 -15.74
N ARG A 338 -1.39 -6.85 -14.98
CA ARG A 338 -0.86 -8.21 -14.75
C ARG A 338 -1.81 -9.08 -13.95
N SER A 339 -2.63 -8.45 -13.11
CA SER A 339 -3.62 -9.10 -12.27
C SER A 339 -5.00 -8.49 -12.55
N PRO A 340 -5.72 -8.95 -13.58
CA PRO A 340 -7.02 -8.40 -13.97
C PRO A 340 -8.11 -8.57 -12.90
N ASP A 341 -7.90 -9.48 -11.95
CA ASP A 341 -8.81 -9.69 -10.81
C ASP A 341 -8.66 -8.64 -9.69
N GLU A 342 -7.60 -7.84 -9.70
CA GLU A 342 -7.40 -6.78 -8.71
C GLU A 342 -8.34 -5.59 -8.95
N PRO A 343 -8.73 -4.81 -7.93
CA PRO A 343 -9.53 -3.61 -8.13
C PRO A 343 -8.85 -2.62 -9.09
N ILE A 344 -9.63 -1.97 -9.96
CA ILE A 344 -9.15 -0.96 -10.95
C ILE A 344 -8.18 0.05 -10.35
N VAL A 345 -8.42 0.49 -9.11
CA VAL A 345 -7.53 1.42 -8.39
C VAL A 345 -6.12 0.85 -8.22
N ARG A 346 -6.01 -0.42 -7.82
CA ARG A 346 -4.73 -1.11 -7.66
C ARG A 346 -4.08 -1.41 -9.01
N GLN A 347 -4.88 -1.79 -10.02
CA GLN A 347 -4.42 -1.98 -11.40
C GLN A 347 -3.76 -0.70 -11.94
N VAL A 348 -4.45 0.44 -11.84
CA VAL A 348 -3.92 1.74 -12.29
C VAL A 348 -2.68 2.14 -11.48
N THR A 349 -2.63 1.81 -10.17
CA THR A 349 -1.44 2.06 -9.33
C THR A 349 -0.25 1.25 -9.83
N GLU A 350 -0.45 -0.05 -10.09
CA GLU A 350 0.56 -0.96 -10.60
C GLU A 350 1.09 -0.51 -11.97
N ILE A 351 0.18 -0.15 -12.87
CA ILE A 351 0.52 0.36 -14.21
C ILE A 351 1.34 1.65 -14.08
N SER A 352 0.91 2.60 -13.25
CA SER A 352 1.64 3.87 -13.04
C SER A 352 3.05 3.64 -12.50
N ARG A 353 3.24 2.69 -11.57
CA ARG A 353 4.58 2.31 -11.09
C ARG A 353 5.42 1.66 -12.16
N SER A 354 4.83 0.77 -12.93
CA SER A 354 5.52 0.03 -13.99
C SER A 354 6.00 0.98 -15.10
N LEU A 355 5.22 2.00 -15.42
CA LEU A 355 5.60 3.07 -16.35
C LEU A 355 6.66 4.02 -15.76
N LYS A 356 6.58 4.37 -14.47
CA LYS A 356 7.66 5.13 -13.81
C LYS A 356 8.98 4.35 -13.78
N SER A 357 8.90 3.04 -13.56
CA SER A 357 10.07 2.15 -13.66
C SER A 357 10.62 2.13 -15.08
N LEU A 358 9.75 2.02 -16.09
CA LEU A 358 10.15 2.07 -17.51
C LEU A 358 10.86 3.40 -17.84
N ALA A 359 10.31 4.53 -17.40
CA ALA A 359 10.92 5.85 -17.60
C ALA A 359 12.34 5.92 -17.05
N ARG A 360 12.54 5.46 -15.80
CA ARG A 360 13.85 5.44 -15.13
C ARG A 360 14.83 4.48 -15.78
N GLU A 361 14.35 3.31 -16.17
CA GLU A 361 15.17 2.25 -16.74
C GLU A 361 15.76 2.67 -18.10
N LEU A 362 14.92 3.25 -18.97
CA LEU A 362 15.35 3.72 -20.29
C LEU A 362 15.92 5.14 -20.24
N ASN A 363 15.84 5.83 -19.11
CA ASN A 363 16.22 7.24 -18.96
C ASN A 363 15.51 8.17 -19.99
N VAL A 364 14.22 7.92 -20.24
CA VAL A 364 13.38 8.69 -21.17
C VAL A 364 12.14 9.23 -20.45
N PRO A 365 11.61 10.40 -20.84
CA PRO A 365 10.30 10.84 -20.39
C PRO A 365 9.20 9.90 -20.90
N VAL A 366 8.23 9.60 -20.04
CA VAL A 366 7.01 8.85 -20.40
C VAL A 366 5.80 9.77 -20.21
N LEU A 367 5.14 10.13 -21.31
CA LEU A 367 3.89 10.88 -21.33
C LEU A 367 2.71 9.90 -21.39
N ALA A 368 2.07 9.69 -20.25
CA ALA A 368 0.94 8.79 -20.11
C ALA A 368 -0.37 9.56 -20.05
N LEU A 369 -1.29 9.26 -20.95
CA LEU A 369 -2.59 9.90 -20.99
C LEU A 369 -3.54 9.24 -19.98
N SER A 370 -4.39 10.03 -19.34
CA SER A 370 -5.38 9.51 -18.38
C SER A 370 -6.74 10.17 -18.56
N GLN A 371 -7.82 9.40 -18.42
CA GLN A 371 -9.16 9.97 -18.42
C GLN A 371 -9.59 10.39 -17.01
N LEU A 372 -10.24 11.55 -16.88
CA LEU A 372 -10.80 12.03 -15.62
C LEU A 372 -12.22 11.50 -15.35
N SER A 373 -12.54 11.34 -14.07
CA SER A 373 -13.89 10.99 -13.62
C SER A 373 -14.93 12.06 -14.00
N ARG A 374 -16.21 11.66 -14.08
CA ARG A 374 -17.34 12.58 -14.38
C ARG A 374 -17.59 13.59 -13.25
N ALA A 375 -17.02 13.40 -12.06
CA ALA A 375 -17.21 14.29 -10.90
C ALA A 375 -16.77 15.74 -11.17
N VAL A 376 -15.85 15.95 -12.11
CA VAL A 376 -15.40 17.28 -12.56
C VAL A 376 -16.58 18.13 -13.06
N GLU A 377 -17.54 17.52 -13.76
CA GLU A 377 -18.67 18.18 -14.42
C GLU A 377 -19.71 18.71 -13.44
N MET A 378 -19.77 18.13 -12.24
CA MET A 378 -20.74 18.50 -11.19
C MET A 378 -20.34 19.78 -10.42
N ARG A 379 -19.13 20.31 -10.65
CA ARG A 379 -18.61 21.50 -9.96
C ARG A 379 -18.75 22.75 -10.83
N SER A 380 -18.84 23.92 -10.20
CA SER A 380 -18.78 25.20 -10.89
C SER A 380 -17.66 26.07 -10.27
N PRO A 381 -16.63 26.48 -11.04
CA PRO A 381 -16.35 26.07 -12.42
C PRO A 381 -15.88 24.60 -12.50
N GLN A 382 -16.09 23.95 -13.65
CA GLN A 382 -15.71 22.56 -13.95
C GLN A 382 -14.19 22.38 -14.14
N LYS A 383 -13.35 23.13 -13.42
CA LYS A 383 -11.88 23.04 -13.51
C LYS A 383 -11.38 21.76 -12.82
N PRO A 384 -10.56 20.92 -13.50
CA PRO A 384 -9.98 19.72 -12.92
C PRO A 384 -8.90 20.05 -11.88
N ARG A 385 -8.70 19.11 -10.95
CA ARG A 385 -7.80 19.17 -9.80
C ARG A 385 -7.17 17.79 -9.62
N LEU A 386 -6.10 17.70 -8.84
CA LEU A 386 -5.43 16.43 -8.54
C LEU A 386 -6.37 15.36 -7.96
N ALA A 387 -7.37 15.78 -7.19
CA ALA A 387 -8.40 14.90 -6.66
C ALA A 387 -9.31 14.25 -7.73
N ASP A 388 -9.25 14.68 -8.99
CA ASP A 388 -10.05 14.13 -10.08
C ASP A 388 -9.30 13.05 -10.89
N LEU A 389 -7.96 13.02 -10.78
CA LEU A 389 -7.14 11.84 -11.10
C LEU A 389 -7.28 10.76 -10.03
N ARG A 390 -7.54 11.20 -8.80
CA ARG A 390 -7.81 10.33 -7.68
C ARG A 390 -9.21 9.76 -7.85
N GLU A 391 -9.29 8.51 -8.26
CA GLU A 391 -10.47 7.71 -7.99
C GLU A 391 -10.55 7.27 -6.51
N SER A 392 -9.59 7.64 -5.65
CA SER A 392 -9.56 7.27 -4.23
C SER A 392 -10.37 8.22 -3.35
N GLY A 393 -11.08 7.64 -2.39
CA GLY A 393 -11.86 8.42 -1.43
C GLY A 393 -11.07 8.97 -0.27
N CYS A 394 -11.76 9.74 0.55
CA CYS A 394 -11.20 10.50 1.66
C CYS A 394 -12.07 10.33 2.91
N LEU A 395 -11.47 10.56 4.08
CA LEU A 395 -12.11 10.42 5.39
C LEU A 395 -12.40 11.80 5.99
N THR A 396 -13.40 11.93 6.84
CA THR A 396 -13.65 13.22 7.53
C THR A 396 -12.61 13.49 8.61
N GLY A 397 -12.43 14.77 8.94
CA GLY A 397 -11.42 15.21 9.89
C GLY A 397 -11.57 14.66 11.31
N ASP A 398 -12.76 14.24 11.74
CA ASP A 398 -13.01 13.61 13.04
C ASP A 398 -12.63 12.12 13.12
N THR A 399 -12.18 11.54 12.01
CA THR A 399 -11.71 10.14 11.95
C THR A 399 -10.49 9.96 12.84
N LEU A 400 -10.56 8.97 13.74
CA LEU A 400 -9.50 8.65 14.70
C LEU A 400 -8.56 7.58 14.15
N ILE A 401 -7.27 7.88 14.23
CA ILE A 401 -6.17 6.97 13.96
C ILE A 401 -5.48 6.68 15.29
N THR A 402 -5.30 5.39 15.61
CA THR A 402 -4.54 4.97 16.78
C THR A 402 -3.08 4.81 16.39
N ARG A 403 -2.19 5.49 17.11
CA ARG A 403 -0.76 5.30 16.97
C ARG A 403 -0.36 3.88 17.38
N ALA A 404 0.39 3.19 16.53
CA ALA A 404 0.80 1.81 16.76
C ALA A 404 1.89 1.65 17.82
N ASP A 405 2.64 2.72 18.12
CA ASP A 405 3.66 2.73 19.17
C ASP A 405 3.04 3.01 20.54
N THR A 406 2.43 4.19 20.71
CA THR A 406 2.01 4.71 22.01
C THR A 406 0.58 4.37 22.36
N GLY A 407 -0.28 4.07 21.38
CA GLY A 407 -1.72 3.89 21.56
C GLY A 407 -2.53 5.18 21.63
N GLU A 408 -1.89 6.33 21.47
CA GLU A 408 -2.57 7.62 21.37
C GLU A 408 -3.52 7.64 20.17
N ARG A 409 -4.74 8.14 20.36
CA ARG A 409 -5.75 8.29 19.32
C ARG A 409 -5.83 9.75 18.88
N ILE A 410 -5.51 9.99 17.63
CA ILE A 410 -5.41 11.32 17.04
C ILE A 410 -6.41 11.46 15.91
N GLN A 411 -7.04 12.62 15.78
CA GLN A 411 -7.92 12.90 14.64
C GLN A 411 -7.07 13.12 13.39
N ILE A 412 -7.49 12.58 12.25
CA ILE A 412 -6.72 12.65 11.00
C ILE A 412 -6.40 14.09 10.59
N LYS A 413 -7.30 15.05 10.85
CA LYS A 413 -7.06 16.47 10.56
C LYS A 413 -5.90 17.06 11.38
N ASP A 414 -5.66 16.55 12.60
CA ASP A 414 -4.63 17.04 13.51
C ASP A 414 -3.25 16.46 13.15
N LEU A 415 -3.20 15.47 12.27
CA LEU A 415 -1.98 14.88 11.72
C LEU A 415 -1.46 15.61 10.47
N VAL A 416 -2.19 16.60 9.97
CA VAL A 416 -1.76 17.35 8.77
C VAL A 416 -0.41 18.02 9.02
N GLY A 417 0.54 17.79 8.10
CA GLY A 417 1.90 18.30 8.19
C GLY A 417 2.86 17.47 9.05
N GLN A 418 2.37 16.42 9.71
CA GLN A 418 3.21 15.47 10.44
C GLN A 418 3.64 14.31 9.54
N THR A 419 4.81 13.73 9.82
CA THR A 419 5.39 12.57 9.12
C THR A 419 5.83 11.50 10.13
N ASP A 420 6.13 10.31 9.64
CA ASP A 420 6.68 9.19 10.42
C ASP A 420 5.80 8.74 11.59
N ILE A 421 4.47 8.90 11.46
CA ILE A 421 3.51 8.50 12.49
C ILE A 421 3.27 6.99 12.40
N PRO A 422 3.59 6.18 13.42
CA PRO A 422 3.34 4.75 13.40
C PRO A 422 1.84 4.45 13.45
N VAL A 423 1.36 3.61 12.55
CA VAL A 423 -0.03 3.20 12.42
C VAL A 423 -0.14 1.71 12.15
N HIS A 424 -1.28 1.13 12.52
CA HIS A 424 -1.61 -0.24 12.15
C HIS A 424 -2.06 -0.30 10.69
N SER A 425 -1.49 -1.24 9.94
CA SER A 425 -1.80 -1.50 8.54
C SER A 425 -1.92 -3.00 8.28
N LEU A 426 -2.76 -3.38 7.33
CA LEU A 426 -2.89 -4.74 6.82
C LEU A 426 -1.83 -5.02 5.76
N ASP A 427 -1.13 -6.15 5.86
CA ASP A 427 -0.21 -6.63 4.82
C ASP A 427 -0.89 -7.63 3.85
N GLU A 428 -0.13 -8.10 2.85
CA GLU A 428 -0.60 -9.07 1.85
C GLU A 428 -1.04 -10.43 2.43
N ASN A 429 -0.56 -10.78 3.64
CA ASN A 429 -0.95 -12.00 4.35
C ASN A 429 -2.09 -11.77 5.34
N TRP A 430 -2.74 -10.60 5.25
CA TRP A 430 -3.81 -10.15 6.14
C TRP A 430 -3.41 -10.11 7.62
N LYS A 431 -2.15 -9.80 7.87
CA LYS A 431 -1.59 -9.54 9.20
C LYS A 431 -1.57 -8.04 9.48
N ILE A 432 -1.86 -7.68 10.71
CA ILE A 432 -1.78 -6.28 11.15
C ILE A 432 -0.35 -6.00 11.60
N LYS A 433 0.32 -5.07 10.92
CA LYS A 433 1.69 -4.63 11.21
C LYS A 433 1.76 -3.14 11.47
N GLU A 434 2.81 -2.73 12.15
CA GLU A 434 3.16 -1.32 12.29
C GLU A 434 3.81 -0.82 11.00
N MET A 435 3.21 0.21 10.42
CA MET A 435 3.73 0.97 9.28
C MET A 435 3.77 2.45 9.65
N LYS A 436 4.40 3.29 8.81
CA LYS A 436 4.47 4.73 9.07
C LYS A 436 3.66 5.52 8.05
N ILE A 437 2.84 6.45 8.51
CA ILE A 437 2.28 7.49 7.65
C ILE A 437 3.42 8.42 7.23
N SER A 438 3.62 8.57 5.92
CA SER A 438 4.57 9.52 5.35
C SER A 438 3.97 10.91 5.16
N LYS A 439 2.64 11.01 4.98
CA LYS A 439 1.96 12.30 4.76
C LYS A 439 0.49 12.22 5.12
N VAL A 440 -0.04 13.29 5.73
CA VAL A 440 -1.49 13.54 5.86
C VAL A 440 -1.80 14.91 5.29
N PHE A 441 -2.89 15.03 4.52
CA PHE A 441 -3.24 16.26 3.84
C PHE A 441 -4.76 16.45 3.66
N PRO A 442 -5.25 17.70 3.66
CA PRO A 442 -6.63 17.99 3.31
C PRO A 442 -6.87 17.71 1.82
N SER A 443 -8.02 17.13 1.53
CA SER A 443 -8.49 16.78 0.18
C SER A 443 -9.72 17.60 -0.26
N GLY A 444 -9.95 18.73 0.42
CA GLY A 444 -11.03 19.67 0.14
C GLY A 444 -12.35 19.27 0.78
N LYS A 445 -13.46 19.79 0.24
CA LYS A 445 -14.81 19.46 0.71
C LYS A 445 -15.48 18.47 -0.24
N LYS A 446 -16.01 17.37 0.28
CA LYS A 446 -16.69 16.31 -0.49
C LYS A 446 -18.01 15.94 0.17
N MET A 447 -18.94 15.38 -0.61
CA MET A 447 -20.11 14.69 -0.06
C MET A 447 -19.65 13.46 0.72
N VAL A 448 -20.15 13.32 1.94
CA VAL A 448 -19.74 12.29 2.91
C VAL A 448 -20.94 11.42 3.30
N TYR A 449 -20.62 10.15 3.56
CA TYR A 449 -21.54 9.13 4.02
C TYR A 449 -21.01 8.54 5.33
N GLU A 450 -21.89 8.31 6.30
CA GLU A 450 -21.60 7.52 7.49
C GLU A 450 -21.88 6.04 7.20
N LEU A 451 -20.83 5.22 7.23
CA LEU A 451 -20.92 3.78 7.24
C LEU A 451 -20.91 3.30 8.71
N GLN A 452 -21.90 2.49 9.06
CA GLN A 452 -21.99 1.84 10.37
C GLN A 452 -22.06 0.31 10.21
N THR A 453 -21.21 -0.40 10.95
CA THR A 453 -21.21 -1.87 10.99
C THR A 453 -22.14 -2.43 12.08
N ARG A 454 -22.49 -3.73 11.99
CA ARG A 454 -23.33 -4.44 12.96
C ARG A 454 -22.69 -4.57 14.32
N SER A 455 -21.36 -4.63 14.41
CA SER A 455 -20.68 -4.59 15.71
C SER A 455 -20.65 -3.16 16.29
N GLY A 456 -20.90 -2.13 15.47
CA GLY A 456 -21.02 -0.74 15.90
C GLY A 456 -19.81 0.14 15.59
N HIS A 457 -18.90 -0.27 14.71
CA HIS A 457 -17.90 0.66 14.15
C HIS A 457 -18.60 1.69 13.26
N LYS A 458 -18.11 2.92 13.29
CA LYS A 458 -18.62 4.02 12.48
C LYS A 458 -17.46 4.76 11.83
N ILE A 459 -17.60 5.07 10.55
CA ILE A 459 -16.64 5.89 9.83
C ILE A 459 -17.37 6.72 8.80
N LYS A 460 -16.86 7.94 8.58
CA LYS A 460 -17.41 8.89 7.63
C LYS A 460 -16.41 9.06 6.50
N ALA A 461 -16.86 8.81 5.28
CA ALA A 461 -16.00 8.81 4.11
C ALA A 461 -16.72 9.35 2.87
N SER A 462 -15.97 9.77 1.87
CA SER A 462 -16.53 10.09 0.55
C SER A 462 -17.05 8.84 -0.17
N ALA A 463 -17.97 9.02 -1.12
CA ALA A 463 -18.62 7.94 -1.87
C ALA A 463 -17.63 6.94 -2.51
N ASN A 464 -16.51 7.45 -3.01
CA ASN A 464 -15.47 6.67 -3.66
C ASN A 464 -14.42 6.09 -2.68
N HIS A 465 -14.61 6.19 -1.36
CA HIS A 465 -13.65 5.64 -0.40
C HIS A 465 -13.72 4.12 -0.37
N PRO A 466 -12.61 3.41 -0.62
CA PRO A 466 -12.57 1.96 -0.62
C PRO A 466 -12.55 1.36 0.80
N PHE A 467 -13.18 0.20 0.95
CA PHE A 467 -13.17 -0.64 2.14
C PHE A 467 -12.83 -2.08 1.74
N TRP A 468 -12.08 -2.79 2.57
CA TRP A 468 -11.63 -4.15 2.26
C TRP A 468 -12.77 -5.16 2.41
N LYS A 469 -13.22 -5.76 1.30
CA LYS A 469 -14.06 -6.98 1.25
C LYS A 469 -13.17 -8.19 0.98
N VAL A 470 -13.73 -9.40 1.09
CA VAL A 470 -13.00 -10.62 0.67
C VAL A 470 -12.72 -10.64 -0.83
N SER A 471 -13.53 -9.92 -1.62
CA SER A 471 -13.32 -9.68 -3.05
C SER A 471 -12.38 -8.50 -3.34
N GLY A 472 -11.69 -7.97 -2.33
CA GLY A 472 -10.78 -6.82 -2.45
C GLY A 472 -11.40 -5.48 -2.07
N TRP A 473 -10.70 -4.40 -2.40
CA TRP A 473 -11.15 -3.02 -2.12
C TRP A 473 -12.41 -2.67 -2.91
N THR A 474 -13.46 -2.24 -2.21
CA THR A 474 -14.76 -1.86 -2.80
C THR A 474 -15.16 -0.47 -2.33
N ARG A 475 -15.62 0.39 -3.23
CA ARG A 475 -15.99 1.78 -2.91
C ARG A 475 -17.23 1.84 -2.03
N LEU A 476 -17.32 2.84 -1.16
CA LEU A 476 -18.47 3.05 -0.29
C LEU A 476 -19.80 3.07 -1.06
N GLU A 477 -19.84 3.70 -2.24
CA GLU A 477 -21.02 3.78 -3.09
C GLU A 477 -21.45 2.45 -3.72
N GLU A 478 -20.54 1.49 -3.82
CA GLU A 478 -20.79 0.13 -4.33
C GLU A 478 -21.20 -0.84 -3.21
N LEU A 479 -20.90 -0.48 -1.95
CA LEU A 479 -21.25 -1.29 -0.78
C LEU A 479 -22.76 -1.27 -0.52
N LYS A 480 -23.27 -2.44 -0.14
CA LYS A 480 -24.68 -2.63 0.21
C LYS A 480 -24.82 -3.01 1.68
N ILE A 481 -25.98 -2.69 2.27
CA ILE A 481 -26.34 -3.20 3.60
C ILE A 481 -26.32 -4.73 3.54
N GLY A 482 -25.65 -5.37 4.50
CA GLY A 482 -25.42 -6.82 4.52
C GLY A 482 -24.07 -7.26 3.95
N ASP A 483 -23.36 -6.41 3.21
CA ASP A 483 -21.97 -6.67 2.83
C ASP A 483 -21.07 -6.73 4.06
N ARG A 484 -19.98 -7.49 3.98
CA ARG A 484 -18.98 -7.59 5.06
C ARG A 484 -17.68 -6.92 4.68
N ILE A 485 -17.17 -6.10 5.58
CA ILE A 485 -15.88 -5.42 5.45
C ILE A 485 -14.93 -5.86 6.56
N ALA A 486 -13.63 -5.73 6.32
CA ALA A 486 -12.62 -6.13 7.27
C ALA A 486 -12.43 -5.10 8.40
N THR A 487 -12.32 -5.65 9.60
CA THR A 487 -12.00 -4.95 10.85
C THR A 487 -10.85 -5.71 11.52
N PRO A 488 -9.95 -5.04 12.27
CA PRO A 488 -8.89 -5.73 12.99
C PRO A 488 -9.46 -6.67 14.06
N ALA A 489 -8.83 -7.83 14.25
CA ALA A 489 -9.16 -8.77 15.31
C ALA A 489 -8.59 -8.33 16.67
N SER A 490 -7.40 -7.76 16.65
CA SER A 490 -6.72 -7.11 17.77
C SER A 490 -5.82 -5.98 17.27
N LEU A 491 -5.41 -5.10 18.17
CA LEU A 491 -4.43 -4.05 17.91
C LEU A 491 -3.37 -4.11 19.01
N HIS A 492 -2.12 -4.40 18.64
CA HIS A 492 -1.00 -4.50 19.58
C HIS A 492 -0.12 -3.26 19.49
N LEU A 493 0.44 -2.83 20.63
CA LEU A 493 1.36 -1.69 20.66
C LEU A 493 2.81 -2.15 20.75
N SER A 494 3.70 -1.44 20.06
CA SER A 494 5.14 -1.67 20.18
C SER A 494 5.76 -0.98 21.40
N ALA A 495 5.26 0.17 21.84
CA ALA A 495 5.87 0.96 22.93
C ALA A 495 4.83 1.72 23.81
N PRO A 496 4.03 1.03 24.64
CA PRO A 496 3.04 1.67 25.51
C PRO A 496 3.69 2.53 26.61
N GLU A 497 3.19 3.77 26.82
CA GLU A 497 3.76 4.72 27.78
C GLU A 497 3.45 4.40 29.25
N ASN A 498 2.32 3.72 29.53
CA ASN A 498 1.97 3.23 30.88
C ASN A 498 1.98 4.28 32.01
N GLN A 499 1.63 5.54 31.72
CA GLN A 499 1.77 6.68 32.65
C GLN A 499 1.01 6.55 33.99
N LEU A 500 -0.08 5.78 34.04
CA LEU A 500 -0.92 5.63 35.24
C LEU A 500 -0.45 4.49 36.13
N SER A 501 -0.33 4.72 37.43
CA SER A 501 -0.14 3.65 38.42
C SER A 501 -1.39 2.76 38.57
N ASP A 502 -1.23 1.55 39.11
CA ASP A 502 -2.36 0.64 39.33
C ASP A 502 -3.44 1.24 40.24
N ASP A 503 -3.04 1.97 41.30
CA ASP A 503 -3.98 2.65 42.19
C ASP A 503 -4.74 3.76 41.45
N GLU A 504 -4.08 4.49 40.55
CA GLU A 504 -4.72 5.52 39.71
C GLU A 504 -5.72 4.88 38.75
N ILE A 505 -5.37 3.77 38.11
CA ILE A 505 -6.27 3.00 37.23
C ILE A 505 -7.51 2.54 37.98
N ILE A 506 -7.33 1.94 39.15
CA ILE A 506 -8.41 1.42 39.98
C ILE A 506 -9.35 2.56 40.40
N LEU A 507 -8.80 3.64 40.94
CA LEU A 507 -9.61 4.78 41.39
C LEU A 507 -10.32 5.46 40.21
N LEU A 508 -9.64 5.59 39.07
CA LEU A 508 -10.20 6.18 37.86
C LEU A 508 -11.40 5.37 37.36
N ALA A 509 -11.26 4.05 37.24
CA ALA A 509 -12.32 3.16 36.76
C ALA A 509 -13.59 3.27 37.62
N HIS A 510 -13.45 3.24 38.94
CA HIS A 510 -14.59 3.37 39.85
C HIS A 510 -15.23 4.77 39.81
N LEU A 511 -14.44 5.84 39.75
CA LEU A 511 -14.99 7.20 39.70
C LEU A 511 -15.63 7.53 38.34
N LEU A 512 -15.11 6.98 37.23
CA LEU A 512 -15.71 7.13 35.91
C LEU A 512 -17.02 6.34 35.78
N GLY A 513 -17.15 5.15 36.37
CA GLY A 513 -18.40 4.40 36.40
C GLY A 513 -19.45 5.05 37.32
N ASP A 514 -19.52 4.58 38.56
CA ASP A 514 -20.54 4.98 39.56
C ASP A 514 -20.15 6.22 40.39
N GLY A 515 -19.01 6.86 40.10
CA GLY A 515 -18.60 8.08 40.80
C GLY A 515 -19.42 9.31 40.42
N CYS A 516 -19.74 10.12 41.43
CA CYS A 516 -20.24 11.47 41.22
C CYS A 516 -19.07 12.44 41.04
N ILE A 517 -18.89 12.90 39.80
CA ILE A 517 -17.79 13.80 39.42
C ILE A 517 -18.28 15.22 39.07
N LEU A 518 -19.57 15.50 39.23
CA LEU A 518 -20.19 16.76 38.80
C LEU A 518 -19.58 18.00 39.47
N PRO A 519 -19.47 19.14 38.78
CA PRO A 519 -19.07 20.40 39.39
C PRO A 519 -20.01 20.74 40.55
N ARG A 520 -19.47 21.32 41.63
CA ARG A 520 -20.21 21.72 42.85
C ARG A 520 -20.87 20.57 43.64
N GLN A 521 -20.63 19.32 43.27
CA GLN A 521 -20.94 18.14 44.08
C GLN A 521 -19.65 17.61 44.74
N PRO A 522 -19.73 17.05 45.96
CA PRO A 522 -18.61 16.38 46.58
C PRO A 522 -18.26 15.12 45.79
N TYR A 523 -16.96 14.81 45.66
CA TYR A 523 -16.54 13.54 45.12
C TYR A 523 -17.02 12.43 46.04
N HIS A 524 -17.83 11.53 45.50
CA HIS A 524 -18.27 10.35 46.20
C HIS A 524 -18.54 9.22 45.22
N TYR A 525 -18.48 8.00 45.75
CA TYR A 525 -18.74 6.78 45.02
C TYR A 525 -19.75 5.95 45.79
N THR A 526 -20.65 5.29 45.05
CA THR A 526 -21.75 4.51 45.63
C THR A 526 -21.73 3.10 45.07
N SER A 527 -21.89 2.10 45.95
CA SER A 527 -21.93 0.69 45.55
C SER A 527 -22.67 -0.14 46.59
N ALA A 528 -23.41 -1.16 46.13
CA ALA A 528 -23.97 -2.17 47.03
C ALA A 528 -22.89 -3.13 47.56
N ASP A 529 -21.76 -3.21 46.86
CA ASP A 529 -20.61 -4.01 47.25
C ASP A 529 -19.62 -3.21 48.10
N LYS A 530 -19.44 -3.67 49.34
CA LYS A 530 -18.52 -3.08 50.33
C LYS A 530 -17.05 -3.23 49.91
N GLU A 531 -16.71 -4.24 49.11
CA GLU A 531 -15.34 -4.42 48.62
C GLU A 531 -14.93 -3.26 47.71
N ASN A 532 -15.78 -2.89 46.75
CA ASN A 532 -15.58 -1.72 45.89
C ASN A 532 -15.38 -0.43 46.70
N ILE A 533 -16.18 -0.26 47.75
CA ILE A 533 -16.12 0.92 48.65
C ILE A 533 -14.78 0.99 49.36
N ASN A 534 -14.33 -0.13 49.92
CA ASN A 534 -13.06 -0.22 50.62
C ASN A 534 -11.88 0.04 49.66
N THR A 535 -11.96 -0.47 48.44
CA THR A 535 -10.95 -0.24 47.40
C THR A 535 -10.86 1.23 47.01
N VAL A 536 -11.99 1.90 46.76
CA VAL A 536 -12.01 3.35 46.48
C VAL A 536 -11.49 4.17 47.66
N ALA A 537 -11.88 3.81 48.88
CA ALA A 537 -11.38 4.47 50.10
C ALA A 537 -9.85 4.32 50.25
N LYS A 538 -9.34 3.10 50.06
CA LYS A 538 -7.92 2.77 50.18
C LYS A 538 -7.08 3.49 49.13
N THR A 539 -7.49 3.43 47.86
CA THR A 539 -6.77 4.08 46.75
C THR A 539 -6.78 5.59 46.87
N ALA A 540 -7.93 6.21 47.19
CA ALA A 540 -8.02 7.66 47.41
C ALA A 540 -7.16 8.14 48.59
N LYS A 541 -7.09 7.37 49.68
CA LYS A 541 -6.21 7.66 50.82
C LYS A 541 -4.75 7.58 50.41
N LYS A 542 -4.36 6.53 49.69
CA LYS A 542 -2.98 6.30 49.26
C LYS A 542 -2.49 7.36 48.26
N LEU A 543 -3.29 7.69 47.27
CA LEU A 543 -2.92 8.64 46.21
C LEU A 543 -2.95 10.09 46.65
N PHE A 544 -3.94 10.48 47.46
CA PHE A 544 -4.23 11.89 47.71
C PHE A 544 -4.27 12.27 49.19
N SER A 545 -3.89 11.36 50.10
CA SER A 545 -4.00 11.57 51.56
C SER A 545 -5.42 11.95 52.03
N ILE A 546 -6.44 11.61 51.24
CA ILE A 546 -7.85 11.84 51.57
C ILE A 546 -8.23 10.93 52.74
N LYS A 547 -8.94 11.47 53.74
CA LYS A 547 -9.59 10.68 54.80
C LYS A 547 -11.02 10.36 54.37
N PRO A 548 -11.32 9.14 53.85
CA PRO A 548 -12.63 8.84 53.29
C PRO A 548 -13.68 8.70 54.39
N ARG A 549 -14.91 9.13 54.12
CA ARG A 549 -16.07 8.94 55.01
C ARG A 549 -17.03 7.94 54.40
N ILE A 550 -17.17 6.77 55.04
CA ILE A 550 -18.06 5.69 54.58
C ILE A 550 -19.39 5.77 55.34
N ILE A 551 -20.51 5.76 54.62
CA ILE A 551 -21.86 5.78 55.18
C ILE A 551 -22.66 4.66 54.53
N ARG A 552 -23.43 3.91 55.34
CA ARG A 552 -24.38 2.91 54.85
C ARG A 552 -25.77 3.52 54.77
N GLN A 553 -26.45 3.36 53.63
CA GLN A 553 -27.83 3.77 53.43
C GLN A 553 -28.63 2.61 52.82
N LYS A 554 -29.46 1.96 53.63
CA LYS A 554 -30.17 0.72 53.27
C LYS A 554 -29.19 -0.36 52.76
N ASN A 555 -29.34 -0.78 51.50
CA ASN A 555 -28.51 -1.79 50.84
C ASN A 555 -27.28 -1.21 50.14
N TRP A 556 -27.11 0.11 50.16
CA TRP A 556 -26.02 0.82 49.49
C TRP A 556 -25.02 1.37 50.49
N TRP A 557 -23.77 1.47 50.04
CA TRP A 557 -22.69 2.12 50.75
C TRP A 557 -22.24 3.31 49.92
N HIS A 558 -21.95 4.41 50.59
CA HIS A 558 -21.39 5.63 50.01
C HIS A 558 -20.01 5.87 50.62
N VAL A 559 -19.02 6.19 49.79
CA VAL A 559 -17.75 6.73 50.25
C VAL A 559 -17.61 8.16 49.73
N TYR A 560 -17.58 9.11 50.67
CA TYR A 560 -17.28 10.50 50.38
C TYR A 560 -15.76 10.71 50.46
N LEU A 561 -15.23 11.46 49.51
CA LEU A 561 -13.82 11.76 49.35
C LEU A 561 -13.63 13.27 49.58
N PRO A 562 -13.57 13.74 50.85
CA PRO A 562 -13.37 15.16 51.15
C PRO A 562 -11.93 15.58 50.82
N SER A 563 -11.76 16.88 50.57
CA SER A 563 -10.43 17.47 50.40
C SER A 563 -9.60 17.28 51.69
N PRO A 564 -8.32 16.89 51.60
CA PRO A 564 -7.44 16.77 52.76
C PRO A 564 -7.01 18.13 53.33
N TYR A 565 -7.33 19.24 52.62
CA TYR A 565 -7.05 20.62 53.01
C TYR A 565 -8.22 21.56 52.67
N PRO A 566 -8.31 22.76 53.28
CA PRO A 566 -9.30 23.77 52.92
C PRO A 566 -9.17 24.20 51.45
N LEU A 567 -10.30 24.33 50.76
CA LEU A 567 -10.39 24.80 49.38
C LEU A 567 -10.45 26.34 49.34
N ALA A 568 -9.79 26.96 48.36
CA ALA A 568 -9.75 28.41 48.18
C ALA A 568 -9.62 28.76 46.69
N ARG A 569 -9.69 30.05 46.32
CA ARG A 569 -9.48 30.48 44.92
C ARG A 569 -8.09 30.02 44.45
N GLY A 570 -8.04 29.26 43.35
CA GLY A 570 -6.82 28.65 42.83
C GLY A 570 -6.39 27.34 43.51
N LYS A 571 -6.97 26.96 44.65
CA LYS A 571 -6.67 25.72 45.38
C LYS A 571 -7.84 24.73 45.28
N TYR A 572 -7.75 23.84 44.29
CA TYR A 572 -8.79 22.85 43.99
C TYR A 572 -8.59 21.52 44.73
N HIS A 573 -9.64 20.71 44.75
CA HIS A 573 -9.59 19.34 45.27
C HIS A 573 -8.48 18.53 44.55
N PRO A 574 -7.72 17.65 45.24
CA PRO A 574 -6.63 16.90 44.60
C PRO A 574 -7.09 16.05 43.41
N ILE A 575 -8.25 15.37 43.51
CA ILE A 575 -8.87 14.66 42.38
C ILE A 575 -9.20 15.61 41.22
N THR A 576 -9.59 16.87 41.49
CA THR A 576 -9.82 17.85 40.41
C THR A 576 -8.52 18.24 39.71
N ASN A 577 -7.41 18.38 40.43
CA ASN A 577 -6.10 18.63 39.82
C ASN A 577 -5.63 17.43 38.99
N TRP A 578 -5.83 16.21 39.51
CA TRP A 578 -5.55 14.98 38.79
C TRP A 578 -6.39 14.85 37.51
N TYR A 579 -7.69 15.14 37.59
CA TYR A 579 -8.57 15.16 36.40
C TYR A 579 -8.14 16.19 35.36
N LYS A 580 -7.69 17.38 35.78
CA LYS A 580 -7.12 18.37 34.87
C LYS A 580 -5.88 17.83 34.15
N LYS A 581 -4.97 17.15 34.88
CA LYS A 581 -3.78 16.52 34.29
C LYS A 581 -4.15 15.45 33.25
N LEU A 582 -5.22 14.70 33.51
CA LEU A 582 -5.72 13.64 32.61
C LEU A 582 -6.68 14.15 31.52
N GLY A 583 -6.94 15.45 31.42
CA GLY A 583 -7.90 15.99 30.45
C GLY A 583 -9.37 15.60 30.72
N ILE A 584 -9.70 15.13 31.92
CA ILE A 584 -11.04 14.68 32.29
C ILE A 584 -11.91 15.87 32.67
N GLN A 585 -13.00 16.06 31.92
CA GLN A 585 -14.02 17.06 32.27
C GLN A 585 -14.99 16.51 33.33
N ARG A 586 -15.35 17.36 34.29
CA ARG A 586 -16.38 17.07 35.29
C ARG A 586 -17.76 17.25 34.67
N VAL A 587 -18.32 16.17 34.14
CA VAL A 587 -19.57 16.17 33.37
C VAL A 587 -20.58 15.14 33.88
N HIS A 588 -21.82 15.25 33.40
CA HIS A 588 -22.85 14.26 33.65
C HIS A 588 -22.54 12.90 32.99
N SER A 589 -23.19 11.83 33.46
CA SER A 589 -22.97 10.45 33.01
C SER A 589 -23.00 10.26 31.49
N TRP A 590 -23.92 10.95 30.78
CA TRP A 590 -24.08 10.85 29.32
C TRP A 590 -23.02 11.60 28.49
N LYS A 591 -22.09 12.30 29.14
CA LYS A 591 -20.95 12.98 28.49
C LYS A 591 -19.59 12.43 28.95
N LYS A 592 -19.58 11.39 29.78
CA LYS A 592 -18.34 10.76 30.26
C LYS A 592 -17.58 10.11 29.10
N GLN A 593 -16.26 10.15 29.17
CA GLN A 593 -15.34 9.53 28.22
C GLN A 593 -14.11 9.01 28.97
N ILE A 594 -13.38 8.07 28.38
CA ILE A 594 -12.15 7.54 28.95
C ILE A 594 -10.99 8.46 28.54
N PRO A 595 -10.11 8.87 29.48
CA PRO A 595 -8.95 9.72 29.16
C PRO A 595 -7.90 8.97 28.34
N GLU A 596 -7.13 9.73 27.54
CA GLU A 596 -6.17 9.16 26.59
C GLU A 596 -5.07 8.33 27.27
N ALA A 597 -4.67 8.70 28.48
CA ALA A 597 -3.69 7.97 29.29
C ALA A 597 -4.05 6.49 29.51
N VAL A 598 -5.32 6.09 29.43
CA VAL A 598 -5.74 4.68 29.52
C VAL A 598 -5.49 3.94 28.20
N PHE A 599 -5.64 4.59 27.04
CA PHE A 599 -5.39 4.00 25.73
C PHE A 599 -3.90 3.78 25.46
N GLN A 600 -3.07 4.60 26.10
CA GLN A 600 -1.61 4.51 26.09
C GLN A 600 -1.03 3.46 27.05
N CYS A 601 -1.89 2.76 27.79
CA CYS A 601 -1.47 1.66 28.65
C CYS A 601 -1.27 0.35 27.87
N ASN A 602 -0.47 -0.53 28.45
CA ASN A 602 -0.31 -1.92 28.00
C ASN A 602 -1.57 -2.75 28.29
N GLU A 603 -1.60 -3.98 27.77
CA GLU A 603 -2.76 -4.87 27.89
C GLU A 603 -3.11 -5.21 29.36
N GLU A 604 -2.12 -5.34 30.25
CA GLU A 604 -2.34 -5.65 31.67
C GLU A 604 -3.07 -4.52 32.39
N LYS A 605 -2.63 -3.27 32.20
CA LYS A 605 -3.25 -2.08 32.79
C LYS A 605 -4.62 -1.80 32.20
N ILE A 606 -4.82 -2.03 30.89
CA ILE A 606 -6.15 -1.97 30.27
C ILE A 606 -7.09 -3.03 30.89
N ALA A 607 -6.62 -4.26 31.07
CA ALA A 607 -7.40 -5.31 31.70
C ALA A 607 -7.75 -4.96 33.16
N LEU A 608 -6.81 -4.40 33.93
CA LEU A 608 -7.05 -3.90 35.29
C LEU A 608 -8.11 -2.78 35.30
N PHE A 609 -7.99 -1.80 34.40
CA PHE A 609 -8.97 -0.73 34.25
C PHE A 609 -10.37 -1.29 33.97
N LEU A 610 -10.49 -2.16 32.97
CA LEU A 610 -11.76 -2.77 32.58
C LEU A 610 -12.35 -3.65 33.68
N LYS A 611 -11.52 -4.38 34.45
CA LYS A 611 -11.95 -5.21 35.59
C LYS A 611 -12.65 -4.40 36.66
N HIS A 612 -12.11 -3.23 37.00
CA HIS A 612 -12.69 -2.32 37.98
C HIS A 612 -13.85 -1.51 37.40
N LEU A 613 -13.80 -1.16 36.12
CA LEU A 613 -14.91 -0.49 35.44
C LEU A 613 -16.12 -1.42 35.37
N TRP A 614 -15.94 -2.72 35.08
CA TRP A 614 -17.04 -3.68 35.03
C TRP A 614 -17.72 -3.90 36.39
N ALA A 615 -17.02 -3.60 37.50
CA ALA A 615 -17.60 -3.65 38.83
C ALA A 615 -18.65 -2.55 39.09
N THR A 616 -18.75 -1.57 38.18
CA THR A 616 -19.68 -0.42 38.24
C THR A 616 -20.97 -0.71 37.45
N ASP A 617 -21.09 -0.19 36.22
CA ASP A 617 -22.22 -0.40 35.31
C ASP A 617 -22.13 -1.71 34.49
N GLY A 618 -21.17 -2.58 34.81
CA GLY A 618 -20.97 -3.86 34.13
C GLY A 618 -21.81 -5.00 34.69
N HIS A 619 -22.25 -5.89 33.82
CA HIS A 619 -22.98 -7.11 34.15
C HIS A 619 -22.19 -8.35 33.72
N ILE A 620 -22.16 -9.34 34.62
CA ILE A 620 -21.66 -10.69 34.38
C ILE A 620 -22.62 -11.66 35.05
N GLY A 621 -23.24 -12.55 34.28
CA GLY A 621 -24.21 -13.48 34.84
C GLY A 621 -24.77 -14.48 33.84
N LEU A 622 -25.83 -15.17 34.27
CA LEU A 622 -26.61 -16.07 33.42
C LEU A 622 -27.92 -15.39 33.05
N LYS A 623 -28.22 -15.37 31.76
CA LYS A 623 -29.52 -14.94 31.22
C LYS A 623 -30.36 -16.17 30.90
N PRO A 624 -31.58 -16.31 31.44
CA PRO A 624 -32.49 -17.37 31.04
C PRO A 624 -32.89 -17.19 29.57
N THR A 625 -32.93 -18.30 28.84
CA THR A 625 -33.45 -18.42 27.47
C THR A 625 -34.55 -19.48 27.45
N ARG A 626 -35.34 -19.56 26.38
CA ARG A 626 -36.56 -20.41 26.30
C ARG A 626 -36.35 -21.83 26.83
N ASN A 627 -35.19 -22.46 26.56
CA ASN A 627 -34.87 -23.84 26.95
C ASN A 627 -33.50 -24.00 27.65
N ASN A 628 -32.79 -22.92 28.01
CA ASN A 628 -31.45 -23.00 28.64
C ASN A 628 -31.12 -21.70 29.41
N THR A 629 -29.88 -21.56 29.88
CA THR A 629 -29.31 -20.32 30.39
C THR A 629 -28.04 -20.02 29.61
N GLN A 630 -27.87 -18.77 29.16
CA GLN A 630 -26.72 -18.31 28.40
C GLN A 630 -25.86 -17.40 29.26
N VAL A 631 -24.53 -17.44 29.09
CA VAL A 631 -23.64 -16.46 29.72
C VAL A 631 -23.86 -15.08 29.08
N ASN A 632 -24.07 -14.09 29.93
CA ASN A 632 -24.36 -12.72 29.53
C ASN A 632 -23.34 -11.77 30.17
N ILE A 633 -22.58 -11.07 29.32
CA ILE A 633 -21.54 -10.13 29.72
C ILE A 633 -21.78 -8.84 28.93
N TYR A 634 -22.13 -7.76 29.62
CA TYR A 634 -22.31 -6.46 28.99
C TYR A 634 -21.92 -5.30 29.90
N TYR A 635 -21.60 -4.16 29.31
CA TYR A 635 -21.44 -2.87 30.00
C TYR A 635 -22.48 -1.90 29.48
N ALA A 636 -23.19 -1.21 30.36
CA ALA A 636 -24.25 -0.28 29.99
C ALA A 636 -23.88 1.16 30.38
N SER A 637 -24.10 2.13 29.50
CA SER A 637 -23.89 3.54 29.83
C SER A 637 -24.83 4.44 29.05
N ALA A 638 -25.15 5.60 29.63
CA ALA A 638 -25.83 6.68 28.94
C ALA A 638 -24.91 7.48 28.00
N SER A 639 -23.59 7.26 28.05
CA SER A 639 -22.62 7.89 27.15
C SER A 639 -22.24 6.92 26.02
N LEU A 640 -22.57 7.29 24.78
CA LEU A 640 -22.13 6.54 23.60
C LEU A 640 -20.60 6.54 23.51
N LYS A 641 -19.96 7.69 23.75
CA LYS A 641 -18.51 7.84 23.69
C LYS A 641 -17.80 6.92 24.69
N MET A 642 -18.33 6.80 25.91
CA MET A 642 -17.80 5.85 26.91
C MET A 642 -17.87 4.41 26.40
N VAL A 643 -18.98 4.02 25.76
CA VAL A 643 -19.17 2.67 25.23
C VAL A 643 -18.27 2.38 24.03
N GLU A 644 -18.07 3.36 23.13
CA GLU A 644 -17.11 3.28 22.02
C GLU A 644 -15.66 3.17 22.52
N ASP A 645 -15.32 3.95 23.55
CA ASP A 645 -14.03 3.91 24.23
C ASP A 645 -13.76 2.52 24.85
N VAL A 646 -14.74 1.96 25.58
CA VAL A 646 -14.64 0.60 26.13
C VAL A 646 -14.55 -0.45 25.02
N LYS A 647 -15.29 -0.30 23.92
CA LYS A 647 -15.20 -1.19 22.75
C LYS A 647 -13.78 -1.21 22.18
N HIS A 648 -13.15 -0.05 22.05
CA HIS A 648 -11.77 0.07 21.57
C HIS A 648 -10.76 -0.58 22.53
N LEU A 649 -10.92 -0.40 23.85
CA LEU A 649 -10.08 -1.09 24.84
C LEU A 649 -10.25 -2.62 24.81
N LEU A 650 -11.47 -3.12 24.57
CA LEU A 650 -11.70 -4.56 24.38
C LEU A 650 -11.04 -5.08 23.08
N LEU A 651 -11.05 -4.30 22.00
CA LEU A 651 -10.35 -4.62 20.75
C LEU A 651 -8.83 -4.75 20.97
N ARG A 652 -8.23 -3.86 21.77
CA ARG A 652 -6.82 -3.95 22.20
C ARG A 652 -6.48 -5.25 22.94
N LEU A 653 -7.47 -5.91 23.54
CA LEU A 653 -7.31 -7.20 24.24
C LEU A 653 -7.74 -8.41 23.40
N GLY A 654 -8.10 -8.20 22.13
CA GLY A 654 -8.62 -9.24 21.23
C GLY A 654 -10.00 -9.77 21.65
N ILE A 655 -10.83 -8.91 22.26
CA ILE A 655 -12.18 -9.25 22.72
C ILE A 655 -13.22 -8.54 21.84
N ARG A 656 -13.94 -9.32 21.05
CA ARG A 656 -15.02 -8.80 20.20
C ARG A 656 -16.23 -8.41 21.05
N SER A 657 -16.84 -7.28 20.69
CA SER A 657 -18.03 -6.76 21.36
C SER A 657 -18.93 -5.99 20.39
N LYS A 658 -20.23 -5.93 20.73
CA LYS A 658 -21.27 -5.26 19.92
C LYS A 658 -21.94 -4.16 20.72
N ILE A 659 -22.13 -3.00 20.10
CA ILE A 659 -22.94 -1.91 20.67
C ILE A 659 -24.39 -2.06 20.21
N SER A 660 -25.32 -1.85 21.13
CA SER A 660 -26.75 -1.76 20.86
C SER A 660 -27.37 -0.59 21.61
N GLU A 661 -28.28 0.13 20.96
CA GLU A 661 -29.04 1.21 21.58
C GLU A 661 -30.33 0.66 22.18
N VAL A 662 -30.58 1.00 23.45
CA VAL A 662 -31.80 0.68 24.18
C VAL A 662 -32.50 1.99 24.49
N LYS A 663 -33.65 2.21 23.86
CA LYS A 663 -34.46 3.42 24.06
C LYS A 663 -35.74 3.06 24.82
N LYS A 664 -35.94 3.69 25.98
CA LYS A 664 -37.19 3.65 26.73
C LYS A 664 -37.91 4.98 26.56
N GLU A 665 -39.20 4.94 26.28
CA GLU A 665 -40.02 6.13 26.07
C GLU A 665 -39.97 7.07 27.29
N GLY A 666 -39.73 8.37 27.05
CA GLY A 666 -39.52 9.38 28.10
C GLY A 666 -38.13 9.40 28.75
N TYR A 667 -37.23 8.48 28.39
CA TYR A 667 -35.85 8.42 28.90
C TYR A 667 -34.84 8.64 27.78
N ARG A 668 -33.63 9.09 28.14
CA ARG A 668 -32.50 9.13 27.21
C ARG A 668 -32.12 7.72 26.77
N SER A 669 -31.59 7.59 25.56
CA SER A 669 -31.03 6.35 25.07
C SER A 669 -29.91 5.85 25.98
N TRP A 670 -29.89 4.54 26.20
CA TRP A 670 -28.80 3.81 26.84
C TRP A 670 -28.09 2.96 25.81
N TYR A 671 -26.79 2.78 25.98
CA TYR A 671 -25.96 2.01 25.07
C TYR A 671 -25.40 0.79 25.80
N HIS A 672 -25.66 -0.39 25.24
CA HIS A 672 -25.20 -1.66 25.78
C HIS A 672 -24.08 -2.20 24.91
N LEU A 673 -22.89 -2.36 25.49
CA LEU A 673 -21.75 -3.06 24.91
C LEU A 673 -21.77 -4.52 25.37
N SER A 674 -22.10 -5.45 24.47
CA SER A 674 -22.19 -6.87 24.81
C SER A 674 -20.99 -7.65 24.28
N VAL A 675 -20.38 -8.49 25.13
CA VAL A 675 -19.36 -9.46 24.74
C VAL A 675 -20.06 -10.77 24.39
N TYR A 676 -19.83 -11.26 23.16
CA TYR A 676 -20.53 -12.41 22.60
C TYR A 676 -19.55 -13.40 21.96
N GLY A 677 -19.99 -14.65 21.78
CA GLY A 677 -19.14 -15.73 21.28
C GLY A 677 -18.31 -16.39 22.38
N LYS A 678 -18.24 -17.72 22.37
CA LYS A 678 -17.58 -18.52 23.41
C LYS A 678 -16.13 -18.06 23.64
N LYS A 679 -15.35 -17.92 22.56
CA LYS A 679 -13.95 -17.49 22.60
C LYS A 679 -13.77 -16.16 23.33
N TYR A 680 -14.50 -15.13 22.91
CA TYR A 680 -14.34 -13.78 23.46
C TYR A 680 -14.91 -13.66 24.88
N GLN A 681 -15.99 -14.37 25.20
CA GLN A 681 -16.52 -14.43 26.56
C GLN A 681 -15.54 -15.13 27.51
N LEU A 682 -14.90 -16.23 27.10
CA LEU A 682 -13.85 -16.87 27.87
C LEU A 682 -12.66 -15.93 28.07
N ASN A 683 -12.16 -15.31 26.99
CA ASN A 683 -11.07 -14.33 27.06
C ASN A 683 -11.39 -13.17 28.01
N PHE A 684 -12.63 -12.65 27.97
CA PHE A 684 -13.07 -11.61 28.90
C PHE A 684 -13.01 -12.12 30.35
N LEU A 685 -13.59 -13.29 30.63
CA LEU A 685 -13.67 -13.84 31.99
C LEU A 685 -12.30 -14.18 32.57
N THR A 686 -11.35 -14.60 31.74
CA THR A 686 -10.00 -15.00 32.19
C THR A 686 -9.03 -13.84 32.24
N LYS A 687 -9.00 -12.96 31.24
CA LYS A 687 -8.06 -11.82 31.18
C LYS A 687 -8.52 -10.62 32.00
N ILE A 688 -9.82 -10.30 31.98
CA ILE A 688 -10.37 -9.09 32.61
C ILE A 688 -11.12 -9.45 33.91
N GLY A 689 -12.16 -10.28 33.78
CA GLY A 689 -13.07 -10.61 34.88
C GLY A 689 -13.84 -9.39 35.39
N CYS A 690 -14.14 -9.38 36.69
CA CYS A 690 -14.80 -8.26 37.37
C CYS A 690 -14.34 -8.23 38.82
N PHE A 691 -14.04 -7.03 39.32
CA PHE A 691 -13.70 -6.86 40.74
C PHE A 691 -14.94 -6.97 41.64
N GLY A 692 -14.74 -7.35 42.90
CA GLY A 692 -15.79 -7.46 43.92
C GLY A 692 -16.65 -8.72 43.82
N LYS A 693 -17.75 -8.74 44.57
CA LYS A 693 -18.73 -9.84 44.68
C LYS A 693 -19.24 -10.35 43.33
N ARG A 694 -19.41 -9.46 42.35
CA ARG A 694 -19.86 -9.85 40.99
C ARG A 694 -18.86 -10.79 40.31
N GLY A 695 -17.57 -10.70 40.61
CA GLY A 695 -16.54 -11.58 40.08
C GLY A 695 -16.62 -13.02 40.60
N GLN A 696 -17.30 -13.28 41.72
CA GLN A 696 -17.35 -14.62 42.34
C GLN A 696 -18.05 -15.67 41.45
N ILE A 697 -18.92 -15.24 40.53
CA ILE A 697 -19.62 -16.15 39.62
C ILE A 697 -18.73 -16.63 38.45
N ILE A 698 -17.58 -15.99 38.21
CA ILE A 698 -16.73 -16.22 37.02
C ILE A 698 -16.34 -17.70 36.86
N PRO A 699 -15.85 -18.42 37.88
CA PRO A 699 -15.49 -19.84 37.71
C PRO A 699 -16.66 -20.71 37.25
N LYS A 700 -17.89 -20.39 37.69
CA LYS A 700 -19.12 -21.08 37.25
C LYS A 700 -19.44 -20.77 35.78
N LEU A 701 -19.22 -19.54 35.33
CA LEU A 701 -19.46 -19.14 33.95
C LEU A 701 -18.42 -19.72 32.99
N VAL A 702 -17.15 -19.78 33.38
CA VAL A 702 -16.07 -20.40 32.59
C VAL A 702 -16.37 -21.87 32.35
N LYS A 703 -16.64 -22.65 33.41
CA LYS A 703 -17.04 -24.08 33.28
C LYS A 703 -18.23 -24.28 32.35
N LYS A 704 -19.21 -23.37 32.44
CA LYS A 704 -20.39 -23.43 31.57
C LYS A 704 -20.05 -23.15 30.10
N LEU A 705 -19.21 -22.15 29.82
CA LEU A 705 -18.79 -21.83 28.45
C LEU A 705 -17.94 -22.95 27.85
N GLU A 706 -17.05 -23.54 28.62
CA GLU A 706 -16.24 -24.69 28.21
C GLU A 706 -17.10 -25.86 27.75
N ALA A 707 -18.20 -26.15 28.45
CA ALA A 707 -19.17 -27.20 28.12
C ALA A 707 -20.04 -26.90 26.88
N ILE A 708 -20.12 -25.64 26.42
CA ILE A 708 -20.89 -25.26 25.24
C ILE A 708 -20.08 -25.56 23.97
N LYS A 709 -20.68 -26.25 23.00
CA LYS A 709 -20.11 -26.37 21.64
C LYS A 709 -20.10 -24.99 20.98
N SER A 710 -18.93 -24.54 20.51
CA SER A 710 -18.79 -23.20 19.93
C SER A 710 -19.72 -23.02 18.72
N ASN A 711 -20.40 -21.88 18.64
CA ASN A 711 -21.09 -21.47 17.42
C ASN A 711 -20.10 -20.68 16.55
N THR A 712 -19.53 -21.36 15.55
CA THR A 712 -18.52 -20.82 14.64
C THR A 712 -19.06 -19.77 13.66
N ASN A 713 -20.39 -19.61 13.56
CA ASN A 713 -21.01 -18.71 12.58
C ASN A 713 -20.91 -17.22 12.95
N LEU A 714 -20.52 -16.91 14.19
CA LEU A 714 -20.35 -15.52 14.67
C LEU A 714 -19.06 -14.87 14.12
N ASP A 715 -18.04 -15.67 13.83
CA ASP A 715 -16.79 -15.27 13.16
C ASP A 715 -16.69 -15.97 11.79
N ALA A 716 -17.83 -16.04 11.09
CA ALA A 716 -17.86 -16.62 9.77
C ALA A 716 -17.19 -15.69 8.76
N TRP A 717 -16.35 -16.28 7.92
CA TRP A 717 -15.90 -15.68 6.68
C TRP A 717 -17.08 -15.44 5.74
N PRO A 718 -17.01 -14.43 4.86
CA PRO A 718 -18.05 -14.17 3.89
C PRO A 718 -18.27 -15.41 3.00
N LYS A 719 -19.49 -15.58 2.47
CA LYS A 719 -19.82 -16.74 1.63
C LYS A 719 -19.03 -16.72 0.31
N GLU A 720 -18.65 -15.53 -0.13
CA GLU A 720 -17.85 -15.27 -1.33
C GLU A 720 -16.48 -15.95 -1.26
N THR A 721 -15.96 -16.24 -0.05
CA THR A 721 -14.74 -17.03 0.17
C THR A 721 -14.79 -18.41 -0.51
N TRP A 722 -15.97 -19.01 -0.62
CA TRP A 722 -16.12 -20.28 -1.34
C TRP A 722 -15.71 -20.14 -2.80
N GLN A 723 -16.18 -19.10 -3.47
CA GLN A 723 -15.96 -18.90 -4.90
C GLN A 723 -14.59 -18.28 -5.20
N LEU A 724 -14.14 -17.35 -4.36
CA LEU A 724 -12.93 -16.56 -4.62
C LEU A 724 -11.63 -17.22 -4.16
N ILE A 725 -11.70 -18.15 -3.19
CA ILE A 725 -10.51 -18.74 -2.58
C ILE A 725 -10.56 -20.26 -2.65
N ILE A 726 -11.66 -20.87 -2.22
CA ILE A 726 -11.70 -22.34 -2.02
C ILE A 726 -11.94 -23.09 -3.32
N ASP A 727 -12.87 -22.64 -4.16
CA ASP A 727 -13.23 -23.33 -5.40
C ASP A 727 -12.08 -23.37 -6.42
N PRO A 728 -11.31 -22.28 -6.65
CA PRO A 728 -10.15 -22.33 -7.55
C PRO A 728 -9.13 -23.40 -7.13
N ILE A 729 -8.76 -23.44 -5.84
CA ILE A 729 -7.81 -24.41 -5.29
C ILE A 729 -8.35 -25.84 -5.36
N ARG A 730 -9.67 -26.03 -5.15
CA ARG A 730 -10.32 -27.32 -5.30
C ARG A 730 -10.28 -27.80 -6.75
N GLN A 731 -10.55 -26.90 -7.71
CA GLN A 731 -10.55 -27.21 -9.14
C GLN A 731 -9.15 -27.54 -9.66
N GLU A 732 -8.13 -26.76 -9.26
CA GLU A 732 -6.72 -27.02 -9.59
C GLU A 732 -6.26 -28.42 -9.16
N ARG A 733 -6.81 -28.92 -8.06
CA ARG A 733 -6.51 -30.26 -7.53
C ARG A 733 -7.44 -31.36 -8.02
N GLU A 734 -8.34 -31.03 -8.94
CA GLU A 734 -9.31 -31.95 -9.57
C GLU A 734 -10.24 -32.65 -8.55
N ILE A 735 -10.47 -32.06 -7.39
CA ILE A 735 -11.26 -32.69 -6.32
C ILE A 735 -12.75 -32.40 -6.54
N SER A 736 -13.60 -33.42 -6.67
CA SER A 736 -15.05 -33.20 -6.78
C SER A 736 -15.65 -32.62 -5.49
N TRP A 737 -16.79 -31.92 -5.57
CA TRP A 737 -17.49 -31.43 -4.37
C TRP A 737 -17.90 -32.54 -3.39
N ARG A 738 -18.09 -33.78 -3.88
CA ARG A 738 -18.37 -34.96 -3.05
C ARG A 738 -17.13 -35.39 -2.26
N GLU A 739 -16.00 -35.52 -2.93
CA GLU A 739 -14.71 -35.84 -2.30
C GLU A 739 -14.28 -34.74 -1.34
N PHE A 740 -14.45 -33.48 -1.73
CA PHE A 740 -14.20 -32.33 -0.87
C PHE A 740 -15.02 -32.39 0.41
N SER A 741 -16.33 -32.59 0.30
CA SER A 741 -17.23 -32.68 1.46
C SER A 741 -16.84 -33.83 2.40
N ALA A 742 -16.51 -34.99 1.84
CA ALA A 742 -16.01 -36.14 2.60
C ALA A 742 -14.68 -35.82 3.32
N GLY A 743 -13.74 -35.19 2.62
CA GLY A 743 -12.44 -34.78 3.10
C GLY A 743 -12.48 -33.81 4.28
N ILE A 744 -13.39 -32.82 4.24
CA ILE A 744 -13.61 -31.87 5.33
C ILE A 744 -14.56 -32.38 6.42
N LYS A 745 -14.96 -33.66 6.34
CA LYS A 745 -15.85 -34.35 7.28
C LYS A 745 -17.22 -33.67 7.42
N THR A 746 -17.80 -33.25 6.30
CA THR A 746 -19.13 -32.60 6.22
C THR A 746 -20.05 -33.41 5.31
N LYS A 747 -21.34 -33.52 5.64
CA LYS A 747 -22.29 -34.21 4.74
C LYS A 747 -22.39 -33.43 3.42
N TYR A 748 -22.34 -34.14 2.30
CA TYR A 748 -22.57 -33.53 0.99
C TYR A 748 -24.01 -33.03 0.90
N CYS A 749 -24.19 -31.72 0.66
CA CYS A 749 -25.49 -31.05 0.60
C CYS A 749 -25.70 -30.30 -0.73
N GLY A 750 -25.00 -30.70 -1.80
CA GLY A 750 -24.99 -29.95 -3.06
C GLY A 750 -24.40 -28.54 -2.90
N THR A 751 -24.95 -27.57 -3.61
CA THR A 751 -24.50 -26.16 -3.60
C THR A 751 -24.93 -25.38 -2.35
N THR A 752 -25.83 -25.93 -1.51
CA THR A 752 -26.31 -25.30 -0.27
C THR A 752 -25.18 -24.88 0.69
N LEU A 753 -24.04 -25.60 0.63
CA LEU A 753 -22.85 -25.29 1.41
C LEU A 753 -22.25 -23.92 1.04
N LEU A 754 -22.38 -23.51 -0.22
CA LEU A 754 -21.83 -22.27 -0.79
C LEU A 754 -22.65 -21.02 -0.42
N GLU A 755 -23.89 -21.22 0.03
CA GLU A 755 -24.81 -20.12 0.36
C GLU A 755 -24.53 -19.48 1.73
N HIS A 756 -23.68 -20.13 2.54
CA HIS A 756 -23.41 -19.77 3.92
C HIS A 756 -21.95 -19.38 4.13
N GLY A 757 -21.73 -18.43 5.05
CA GLY A 757 -20.38 -18.06 5.49
C GLY A 757 -19.65 -19.20 6.19
N ILE A 758 -18.31 -19.14 6.19
CA ILE A 758 -17.45 -20.26 6.60
C ILE A 758 -16.90 -20.02 8.01
N GLY A 759 -17.19 -20.92 8.95
CA GLY A 759 -16.61 -20.84 10.29
C GLY A 759 -15.11 -21.14 10.28
N ILE A 760 -14.35 -20.55 11.19
CA ILE A 760 -12.88 -20.73 11.26
C ILE A 760 -12.45 -22.20 11.40
N ASP A 761 -13.19 -23.02 12.17
CA ASP A 761 -12.91 -24.45 12.33
C ASP A 761 -13.12 -25.22 11.01
N GLN A 762 -14.13 -24.82 10.23
CA GLN A 762 -14.39 -25.40 8.92
C GLN A 762 -13.29 -24.99 7.94
N LEU A 763 -12.90 -23.72 7.93
CA LEU A 763 -11.77 -23.20 7.16
C LEU A 763 -10.45 -23.92 7.48
N ASN A 764 -10.17 -24.21 8.74
CA ASN A 764 -8.99 -24.99 9.13
C ASN A 764 -9.02 -26.43 8.60
N ARG A 765 -10.20 -27.08 8.59
CA ARG A 765 -10.36 -28.40 7.96
C ARG A 765 -10.16 -28.33 6.45
N ILE A 766 -10.68 -27.29 5.81
CA ILE A 766 -10.50 -27.04 4.38
C ILE A 766 -9.03 -26.85 4.07
N ALA A 767 -8.32 -25.98 4.80
CA ALA A 767 -6.88 -25.75 4.64
C ALA A 767 -6.05 -27.03 4.81
N THR A 768 -6.42 -27.86 5.79
CA THR A 768 -5.74 -29.14 6.06
C THR A 768 -5.98 -30.14 4.93
N PHE A 769 -7.24 -30.28 4.48
CA PHE A 769 -7.60 -31.23 3.44
C PHE A 769 -7.07 -30.82 2.06
N LEU A 770 -7.17 -29.54 1.72
CA LEU A 770 -6.63 -28.99 0.49
C LEU A 770 -5.13 -28.71 0.57
N HIS A 771 -4.42 -29.02 1.67
CA HIS A 771 -2.99 -28.73 1.85
C HIS A 771 -2.53 -27.37 1.26
N SER A 772 -3.34 -26.32 1.44
CA SER A 772 -3.10 -25.02 0.82
C SER A 772 -2.48 -24.07 1.85
N PRO A 773 -1.25 -23.58 1.60
CA PRO A 773 -0.65 -22.53 2.41
C PRO A 773 -1.43 -21.23 2.31
N GLU A 774 -2.08 -20.90 1.18
CA GLU A 774 -2.91 -19.69 1.06
C GLU A 774 -4.07 -19.72 2.06
N ILE A 775 -4.86 -20.79 2.07
CA ILE A 775 -6.02 -20.90 2.98
C ILE A 775 -5.55 -20.93 4.44
N LYS A 776 -4.39 -21.56 4.71
CA LYS A 776 -3.80 -21.57 6.05
C LYS A 776 -3.36 -20.17 6.52
N ASN A 777 -2.82 -19.34 5.63
CA ASN A 777 -2.51 -17.94 5.95
C ASN A 777 -3.79 -17.15 6.24
N VAL A 778 -4.83 -17.37 5.44
CA VAL A 778 -6.16 -16.79 5.65
C VAL A 778 -6.75 -17.15 7.02
N THR A 779 -6.63 -18.42 7.47
CA THR A 779 -7.12 -18.82 8.81
C THR A 779 -6.31 -18.24 9.96
N GLN A 780 -5.10 -17.79 9.69
CA GLN A 780 -4.24 -17.11 10.66
C GLN A 780 -4.37 -15.59 10.59
N SER A 781 -5.15 -15.02 9.69
CA SER A 781 -5.26 -13.55 9.54
C SER A 781 -5.67 -12.82 10.81
N ASP A 782 -5.26 -11.56 10.91
CA ASP A 782 -5.54 -10.69 12.05
C ASP A 782 -6.78 -9.81 11.79
N ILE A 783 -7.68 -10.26 10.89
CA ILE A 783 -8.89 -9.55 10.51
C ILE A 783 -10.16 -10.35 10.83
N LEU A 784 -11.24 -9.61 11.00
CA LEU A 784 -12.59 -10.11 11.17
C LEU A 784 -13.51 -9.44 10.16
N TRP A 785 -14.52 -10.18 9.74
CA TRP A 785 -15.54 -9.70 8.82
C TRP A 785 -16.74 -9.16 9.60
N ASP A 786 -16.99 -7.86 9.46
CA ASP A 786 -18.10 -7.17 10.10
C ASP A 786 -19.11 -6.70 9.06
N GLU A 787 -20.38 -6.95 9.33
CA GLU A 787 -21.45 -6.70 8.38
C GLU A 787 -21.88 -5.24 8.43
N ILE A 788 -22.11 -4.62 7.28
CA ILE A 788 -22.62 -3.26 7.17
C ILE A 788 -24.08 -3.23 7.60
N ALA A 789 -24.38 -2.42 8.63
CA ALA A 789 -25.72 -2.23 9.17
C ALA A 789 -26.44 -1.04 8.52
N SER A 790 -25.72 0.03 8.19
CA SER A 790 -26.29 1.17 7.45
C SER A 790 -25.22 1.99 6.74
N ILE A 791 -25.61 2.62 5.64
CA ILE A 791 -24.85 3.67 4.94
C ILE A 791 -25.80 4.86 4.80
N LYS A 792 -25.42 6.04 5.32
CA LYS A 792 -26.29 7.23 5.32
C LYS A 792 -25.56 8.45 4.78
N PRO A 793 -26.12 9.19 3.81
CA PRO A 793 -25.55 10.47 3.41
C PRO A 793 -25.63 11.47 4.58
N LEU A 794 -24.55 12.22 4.83
CA LEU A 794 -24.51 13.27 5.86
C LEU A 794 -24.50 14.68 5.28
N GLY A 795 -23.78 14.90 4.18
CA GLY A 795 -23.62 16.21 3.55
C GLY A 795 -22.19 16.48 3.11
N ILE A 796 -21.90 17.75 2.82
CA ILE A 796 -20.56 18.17 2.38
C ILE A 796 -19.71 18.55 3.60
N GLU A 797 -18.61 17.84 3.81
CA GLU A 797 -17.65 18.10 4.88
C GLU A 797 -16.23 18.21 4.33
N GLU A 798 -15.32 18.81 5.11
CA GLU A 798 -13.90 18.79 4.81
C GLU A 798 -13.34 17.38 5.05
N VAL A 799 -12.61 16.87 4.07
CA VAL A 799 -12.08 15.51 4.06
C VAL A 799 -10.56 15.52 3.92
N TYR A 800 -9.95 14.46 4.42
CA TYR A 800 -8.51 14.28 4.55
C TYR A 800 -8.13 12.91 4.01
N ASP A 801 -6.87 12.78 3.68
CA ASP A 801 -6.29 11.52 3.27
C ASP A 801 -4.88 11.37 3.86
N ALA A 802 -4.46 10.12 4.03
CA ALA A 802 -3.16 9.76 4.57
C ALA A 802 -2.42 8.84 3.59
N THR A 803 -1.10 8.87 3.66
CA THR A 803 -0.23 8.03 2.85
C THR A 803 0.61 7.17 3.75
N VAL A 804 0.46 5.85 3.60
CA VAL A 804 1.26 4.80 4.20
C VAL A 804 1.99 4.07 3.07
N PRO A 805 3.32 4.25 2.92
CA PRO A 805 4.11 3.52 1.93
C PRO A 805 4.11 2.01 2.18
N GLY A 806 4.25 1.22 1.12
CA GLY A 806 4.35 -0.24 1.19
C GLY A 806 2.99 -0.94 1.14
N THR A 807 2.18 -0.79 2.19
CA THR A 807 0.90 -1.50 2.34
C THR A 807 -0.30 -0.73 1.78
N HIS A 808 -0.19 0.58 1.64
CA HIS A 808 -1.22 1.46 1.06
C HIS A 808 -2.57 1.46 1.79
N ASN A 809 -2.59 1.10 3.07
CA ASN A 809 -3.78 1.13 3.91
C ASN A 809 -3.43 1.43 5.37
N PHE A 810 -4.44 1.68 6.20
CA PHE A 810 -4.31 1.82 7.65
C PHE A 810 -5.63 1.51 8.36
N VAL A 811 -5.56 1.39 9.69
CA VAL A 811 -6.74 1.24 10.54
C VAL A 811 -7.24 2.60 11.01
N ALA A 812 -8.50 2.92 10.74
CA ALA A 812 -9.19 4.14 11.16
C ALA A 812 -10.54 3.81 11.78
N ASN A 813 -10.85 4.36 12.96
CA ASN A 813 -12.06 4.02 13.73
C ASN A 813 -12.30 2.50 13.94
N GLY A 814 -11.25 1.69 13.89
CA GLY A 814 -11.33 0.22 13.95
C GLY A 814 -11.86 -0.43 12.67
N ILE A 815 -11.67 0.21 11.51
CA ILE A 815 -11.96 -0.31 10.16
C ILE A 815 -10.69 -0.18 9.31
N ILE A 816 -10.47 -1.11 8.38
CA ILE A 816 -9.33 -1.09 7.44
C ILE A 816 -9.70 -0.26 6.20
N VAL A 817 -8.88 0.75 5.88
CA VAL A 817 -9.13 1.79 4.85
C VAL A 817 -7.91 2.01 3.96
N GLU A 818 -8.09 2.28 2.67
CA GLU A 818 -7.00 2.47 1.66
C GLU A 818 -6.53 3.93 1.51
N ASN A 819 -5.35 4.12 0.91
CA ASN A 819 -4.75 5.41 0.52
C ASN A 819 -5.01 5.80 -0.96
N SER A 820 -4.58 7.01 -1.37
CA SER A 820 -4.71 7.51 -2.76
C SER A 820 -3.60 7.16 -3.79
N LEU A 821 -4.03 7.03 -5.05
CA LEU A 821 -3.30 6.72 -6.31
C LEU A 821 -2.23 7.73 -6.82
N GLU A 822 -2.33 9.02 -6.47
CA GLU A 822 -1.64 10.16 -7.14
C GLU A 822 -0.10 10.18 -7.07
N GLN A 823 0.52 9.24 -6.37
CA GLN A 823 1.88 9.43 -5.87
C GLN A 823 2.97 9.21 -6.93
N ASP A 824 2.76 8.33 -7.91
CA ASP A 824 3.87 7.82 -8.76
C ASP A 824 4.27 8.75 -9.93
N ALA A 825 3.44 9.72 -10.30
CA ALA A 825 3.76 10.73 -11.33
C ALA A 825 4.70 11.84 -10.81
N ASP A 826 5.59 12.34 -11.66
CA ASP A 826 6.46 13.49 -11.37
C ASP A 826 5.82 14.80 -11.79
N VAL A 827 5.11 14.78 -12.92
CA VAL A 827 4.34 15.92 -13.46
C VAL A 827 2.91 15.48 -13.75
N VAL A 828 1.94 16.32 -13.41
CA VAL A 828 0.52 16.13 -13.73
C VAL A 828 0.00 17.38 -14.46
N LEU A 829 -0.51 17.16 -15.66
CA LEU A 829 -1.12 18.17 -16.52
C LEU A 829 -2.62 17.88 -16.67
N PHE A 830 -3.44 18.94 -16.64
CA PHE A 830 -4.86 18.86 -17.02
C PHE A 830 -5.18 19.72 -18.22
N ILE A 831 -6.15 19.29 -19.03
CA ILE A 831 -6.77 20.14 -20.05
C ILE A 831 -8.14 20.59 -19.55
N TYR A 832 -8.36 21.91 -19.54
CA TYR A 832 -9.66 22.52 -19.30
C TYR A 832 -10.02 23.48 -20.43
N ARG A 833 -11.23 23.34 -20.97
CA ARG A 833 -11.76 24.19 -22.05
C ARG A 833 -13.09 24.79 -21.61
N GLU A 834 -13.10 26.10 -21.35
CA GLU A 834 -14.29 26.76 -20.80
C GLU A 834 -15.46 26.76 -21.81
N ASP A 835 -15.16 26.96 -23.10
CA ASP A 835 -16.12 26.96 -24.21
C ASP A 835 -16.92 25.65 -24.35
N ARG A 836 -16.36 24.52 -23.88
CA ARG A 836 -17.06 23.22 -23.84
C ARG A 836 -18.11 23.11 -22.74
N TYR A 837 -17.96 23.88 -21.66
CA TYR A 837 -18.91 23.89 -20.54
C TYR A 837 -19.85 25.10 -20.59
N ARG A 838 -19.41 26.18 -21.24
CA ARG A 838 -20.12 27.45 -21.39
C ARG A 838 -20.04 27.90 -22.86
N PRO A 839 -21.03 27.53 -23.69
CA PRO A 839 -21.03 27.86 -25.12
C PRO A 839 -20.94 29.38 -25.42
N GLU A 840 -21.47 30.21 -24.52
CA GLU A 840 -21.45 31.68 -24.61
C GLU A 840 -20.14 32.32 -24.09
N SER A 841 -19.13 31.52 -23.76
CA SER A 841 -17.84 32.05 -23.26
C SER A 841 -17.14 32.89 -24.34
N ALA A 842 -16.56 34.01 -23.92
CA ALA A 842 -15.68 34.83 -24.77
C ALA A 842 -14.36 34.10 -25.11
N ARG A 843 -13.99 33.06 -24.35
CA ARG A 843 -12.75 32.27 -24.53
C ARG A 843 -12.96 31.08 -25.48
N LYS A 844 -13.52 31.33 -26.68
CA LYS A 844 -13.74 30.26 -27.67
C LYS A 844 -12.41 29.67 -28.13
N ASN A 845 -12.33 28.33 -28.19
CA ASN A 845 -11.15 27.58 -28.61
C ASN A 845 -9.89 27.80 -27.75
N ILE A 846 -10.01 28.40 -26.56
CA ILE A 846 -8.88 28.55 -25.63
C ILE A 846 -8.92 27.41 -24.62
N ALA A 847 -7.79 26.72 -24.47
CA ALA A 847 -7.60 25.65 -23.51
C ALA A 847 -6.58 26.05 -22.44
N ASP A 848 -6.98 25.91 -21.18
CA ASP A 848 -6.08 25.99 -20.02
C ASP A 848 -5.38 24.64 -19.88
N ILE A 849 -4.06 24.61 -20.07
CA ILE A 849 -3.21 23.48 -19.68
C ILE A 849 -2.71 23.75 -18.25
N ILE A 850 -3.26 23.03 -17.29
CA ILE A 850 -3.01 23.24 -15.85
C ILE A 850 -1.93 22.26 -15.38
N ILE A 851 -0.77 22.78 -14.98
CA ILE A 851 0.30 22.02 -14.33
C ILE A 851 -0.05 21.91 -12.85
N ALA A 852 -0.74 20.83 -12.48
CA ALA A 852 -1.29 20.65 -11.14
C ALA A 852 -0.28 20.02 -10.15
N LYS A 853 0.71 19.28 -10.65
CA LYS A 853 1.81 18.71 -9.88
C LYS A 853 3.09 18.83 -10.70
N HIS A 854 4.18 19.25 -10.06
CA HIS A 854 5.52 19.21 -10.62
C HIS A 854 6.51 18.98 -9.47
N ARG A 855 7.20 17.83 -9.43
CA ARG A 855 8.09 17.47 -8.31
C ARG A 855 9.33 18.35 -8.19
N ASN A 856 9.85 18.84 -9.32
CA ASN A 856 11.15 19.50 -9.42
C ASN A 856 11.04 20.92 -10.01
N GLY A 857 9.84 21.49 -10.07
CA GLY A 857 9.58 22.78 -10.71
C GLY A 857 8.25 23.40 -10.30
N PRO A 858 7.90 24.58 -10.86
CA PRO A 858 6.69 25.31 -10.50
C PRO A 858 5.40 24.64 -11.02
N VAL A 859 4.28 24.90 -10.32
CA VAL A 859 2.93 24.61 -10.79
C VAL A 859 2.31 25.89 -11.38
N GLY A 860 1.31 25.74 -12.25
CA GLY A 860 0.71 26.89 -12.92
C GLY A 860 -0.31 26.50 -13.98
N SER A 861 -0.65 27.44 -14.86
CA SER A 861 -1.49 27.17 -16.03
C SER A 861 -1.03 27.98 -17.21
N VAL A 862 -1.10 27.41 -18.41
CA VAL A 862 -0.80 28.08 -19.68
C VAL A 862 -2.00 28.01 -20.60
N GLU A 863 -2.14 28.99 -21.49
CA GLU A 863 -3.24 29.05 -22.44
C GLU A 863 -2.74 28.64 -23.83
N LEU A 864 -3.42 27.66 -24.44
CA LEU A 864 -3.17 27.24 -25.81
C LEU A 864 -4.43 27.41 -26.65
N TYR A 865 -4.26 27.66 -27.95
CA TYR A 865 -5.37 27.67 -28.91
C TYR A 865 -5.64 26.26 -29.43
N PHE A 866 -6.89 25.82 -29.42
CA PHE A 866 -7.34 24.54 -29.96
C PHE A 866 -8.07 24.74 -31.30
N ASP A 867 -7.48 24.27 -32.38
CA ASP A 867 -8.06 24.27 -33.72
C ASP A 867 -9.00 23.08 -33.88
N GLU A 868 -10.32 23.33 -33.89
CA GLU A 868 -11.33 22.25 -33.95
C GLU A 868 -11.33 21.51 -35.29
N GLY A 869 -11.11 22.21 -36.40
CA GLY A 869 -11.12 21.59 -37.73
C GLY A 869 -9.93 20.64 -37.93
N ARG A 870 -8.77 20.99 -37.36
CA ARG A 870 -7.54 20.17 -37.44
C ARG A 870 -7.33 19.25 -36.24
N VAL A 871 -8.14 19.41 -35.18
CA VAL A 871 -8.01 18.69 -33.90
C VAL A 871 -6.57 18.79 -33.36
N SER A 872 -6.05 20.02 -33.26
CA SER A 872 -4.65 20.30 -32.89
C SER A 872 -4.52 21.53 -31.98
N PHE A 873 -3.43 21.60 -31.20
CA PHE A 873 -3.09 22.74 -30.36
C PHE A 873 -2.01 23.63 -30.99
N ARG A 874 -2.08 24.94 -30.72
CA ARG A 874 -1.07 25.95 -31.10
C ARG A 874 -0.75 26.89 -29.95
N ASN A 875 0.44 27.49 -30.01
CA ASN A 875 0.79 28.64 -29.17
C ASN A 875 -0.18 29.80 -29.44
N LEU A 876 -0.57 30.52 -28.39
CA LEU A 876 -1.45 31.66 -28.47
C LEU A 876 -0.58 32.92 -28.68
N GLU A 877 -0.81 33.67 -29.76
CA GLU A 877 -0.07 34.91 -30.00
C GLU A 877 -0.50 35.97 -28.97
N LYS A 878 0.41 36.29 -28.04
CA LYS A 878 0.25 37.42 -27.13
C LYS A 878 0.80 38.65 -27.85
N GLY A 879 -0.08 39.53 -28.32
CA GLY A 879 0.34 40.84 -28.80
C GLY A 879 1.06 41.57 -27.67
N TYR A 880 2.35 41.84 -27.83
CA TYR A 880 3.06 42.75 -26.95
C TYR A 880 2.37 44.12 -27.08
N ALA A 881 1.70 44.57 -26.03
CA ALA A 881 1.44 45.99 -25.91
C ALA A 881 2.82 46.64 -25.72
N GLU A 882 3.24 47.42 -26.70
CA GLU A 882 4.42 48.28 -26.59
C GLU A 882 4.25 49.16 -25.33
N GLU A 883 5.12 48.99 -24.33
CA GLU A 883 5.35 49.98 -23.26
C GLU A 883 6.38 51.01 -23.73
#